data_AF-A0A7X6PDK9-F1
#
_entry.id   AF-A0A7X6PDK9-F1
#
_cell.length_a   1.000
_cell.length_b   1.000
_cell.length_c   1.000
_cell.angle_alpha   90.00
_cell.angle_beta   90.00
_cell.angle_gamma   90.00
#
_symmetry.space_group_name_H-M   'P 1'
#
loop_
_entity.id
_entity.type
_entity.pdbx_description
1 polymer ?
#
loop_
_entity_poly.entity_id
_entity_poly.type
_entity_poly.pdbx_seq_one_letter_code
_entity_poly.pdbx_strand_id
1 'polypeptide(L)'
;MRRLLFLSVVMLLLATFNDASSQDLILNDLEYFETQGVNVLVYNNLFTGGFNDEKTAGIELIHHGVRTSQGGAVRLSNTPEQWDLVPAIPSRIVNHSSKAIESILRYEDYDFDSRVVVTAKGKGVEISVYLDKPVPTVLEGSAGFNLEFLPSQYWGKIYLMDGRNNRFPRYAVGNTITRPNSEKLKQFKGYVTSDDRGTGRFIDPLPLETGRTIILAPDDPERLVKIISHDTDLMLFDGRVLAQNGWFVVRSLLPAGKTGKVLTWTIEPNAIKGWTREPNIGFSQVGYLPSQQKVSVIELDKREKPLEKASIYKITDNGDAAEIFSGKIVPWGDYYKYHYVKFDFSSVNSPGIYYIQYGDFKTNNFLIGNNVYDKITDATSDIWIPIHMNHMFVNEAYRVWHGEPFREGYLQAPPNTDHFDLHFQGPTTDTKYKALELIPGLNIGGFFDAGDFDIETGSNISVVQNFVQTWEYFKPQRDQTFIDQKQRYVDLHRPDGIPDILQFIEHGTLQLVAQAEIIGHMAQTLSNSVLDNYHHLGDAASITDGLPYNPNLGPYEVASDGRSSGVKDDMWAFTTRNPGLDIRAATMFAATSRALKGYNDDLSARALQQSKRLLKEATEILANLPQSRTGWGGGSADVATNLELYISTGEKQYVDKFQELLWPSLDRSVSGTILTALHAIPHMDVSFKEKLRPYIVKYKEYINELEKDNPYGVPIGLGNWAGSGAV
;
A
#
# COMPACT_ATOMS: atom_id res chain seq x y z
N MET A 1 29.84 -16.91 68.71
CA MET A 1 28.47 -16.99 68.15
C MET A 1 27.99 -15.69 67.48
N ARG A 2 28.25 -14.49 68.02
CA ARG A 2 27.84 -13.21 67.39
C ARG A 2 28.49 -12.86 66.03
N ARG A 3 29.70 -13.34 65.73
CA ARG A 3 30.36 -13.11 64.43
C ARG A 3 29.90 -14.02 63.30
N LEU A 4 29.32 -15.18 63.61
CA LEU A 4 28.79 -16.11 62.61
C LEU A 4 27.40 -15.69 62.10
N LEU A 5 26.56 -15.07 62.94
CA LEU A 5 25.26 -14.53 62.50
C LEU A 5 25.40 -13.35 61.52
N PHE A 6 26.45 -12.54 61.64
CA PHE A 6 26.64 -11.36 60.78
C PHE A 6 27.07 -11.73 59.35
N LEU A 7 27.81 -12.84 59.18
CA LEU A 7 28.19 -13.35 57.86
C LEU A 7 26.99 -13.96 57.11
N SER A 8 26.09 -14.63 57.83
CA SER A 8 24.88 -15.24 57.25
C SER A 8 23.89 -14.21 56.71
N VAL A 9 23.76 -13.06 57.39
CA VAL A 9 22.85 -11.96 56.98
C VAL A 9 23.41 -11.20 55.76
N VAL A 10 24.74 -11.04 55.67
CA VAL A 10 25.38 -10.41 54.51
C VAL A 10 25.34 -11.32 53.26
N MET A 11 25.48 -12.65 53.42
CA MET A 11 25.27 -13.58 52.31
C MET A 11 23.82 -13.67 51.84
N LEU A 12 22.83 -13.56 52.74
CA LEU A 12 21.42 -13.51 52.35
C LEU A 12 21.07 -12.21 51.61
N LEU A 13 21.68 -11.09 51.99
CA LEU A 13 21.51 -9.79 51.31
C LEU A 13 22.20 -9.73 49.95
N LEU A 14 23.28 -10.49 49.73
CA LEU A 14 23.94 -10.60 48.42
C LEU A 14 23.22 -11.57 47.47
N ALA A 15 22.41 -12.50 47.99
CA ALA A 15 21.58 -13.40 47.17
C ALA A 15 20.33 -12.70 46.60
N THR A 16 19.89 -11.57 47.18
CA THR A 16 18.73 -10.81 46.71
C THR A 16 19.04 -9.75 45.64
N PHE A 17 20.30 -9.60 45.21
CA PHE A 17 20.69 -8.64 44.16
C PHE A 17 20.98 -9.28 42.80
N ASN A 18 20.85 -10.60 42.64
CA ASN A 18 21.14 -11.28 41.37
C ASN A 18 19.94 -11.40 40.40
N ASP A 19 18.71 -11.05 40.81
CA ASP A 19 17.57 -10.99 39.88
C ASP A 19 17.58 -9.73 38.99
N ALA A 20 18.57 -8.84 39.14
CA ALA A 20 18.68 -7.58 38.40
C ALA A 20 19.65 -7.60 37.20
N SER A 21 20.20 -8.75 36.78
CA SER A 21 21.20 -8.82 35.69
C SER A 21 20.97 -9.92 34.64
N SER A 22 19.72 -10.28 34.38
CA SER A 22 19.35 -11.17 33.26
C SER A 22 18.34 -10.54 32.28
N GLN A 23 18.13 -9.21 32.36
CA GLN A 23 17.24 -8.49 31.46
C GLN A 23 18.01 -8.06 30.20
N ASP A 24 17.74 -8.71 29.06
CA ASP A 24 18.49 -8.48 27.82
C ASP A 24 17.89 -7.34 26.99
N LEU A 25 16.56 -7.17 27.01
CA LEU A 25 15.87 -6.09 26.32
C LEU A 25 15.84 -4.82 27.15
N ILE A 26 16.26 -3.70 26.56
CA ILE A 26 16.19 -2.35 27.14
C ILE A 26 15.03 -1.57 26.53
N LEU A 27 14.33 -0.78 27.34
CA LEU A 27 13.42 0.25 26.83
C LEU A 27 14.25 1.48 26.49
N ASN A 28 14.32 1.84 25.22
CA ASN A 28 15.18 2.93 24.73
C ASN A 28 14.47 4.29 24.68
N ASP A 29 15.22 5.31 24.29
CA ASP A 29 14.73 6.70 24.18
C ASP A 29 13.76 6.92 23.01
N LEU A 30 13.69 5.98 22.07
CA LEU A 30 12.69 5.94 20.99
C LEU A 30 11.42 5.17 21.42
N GLU A 31 11.30 4.86 22.70
CA GLU A 31 10.13 4.27 23.34
C GLU A 31 9.75 2.87 22.80
N TYR A 32 10.72 2.03 22.48
CA TYR A 32 10.49 0.60 22.21
C TYR A 32 11.52 -0.28 22.92
N PHE A 33 11.27 -1.58 22.98
CA PHE A 33 12.21 -2.52 23.58
C PHE A 33 13.22 -3.00 22.55
N GLU A 34 14.51 -3.04 22.90
CA GLU A 34 15.53 -3.51 21.98
C GLU A 34 16.68 -4.26 22.66
N THR A 35 17.27 -5.15 21.89
CA THR A 35 18.58 -5.74 22.14
C THR A 35 19.22 -6.03 20.78
N GLN A 36 20.41 -6.62 20.77
CA GLN A 36 21.06 -6.96 19.51
C GLN A 36 20.18 -7.89 18.66
N GLY A 37 19.86 -7.45 17.44
CA GLY A 37 19.06 -8.22 16.48
C GLY A 37 17.57 -8.31 16.80
N VAL A 38 17.05 -7.68 17.85
CA VAL A 38 15.65 -7.81 18.25
C VAL A 38 15.09 -6.45 18.66
N ASN A 39 13.94 -6.08 18.09
CA ASN A 39 13.16 -4.92 18.50
C ASN A 39 11.70 -5.31 18.72
N VAL A 40 11.10 -4.87 19.83
CA VAL A 40 9.68 -5.02 20.11
C VAL A 40 9.06 -3.64 20.25
N LEU A 41 8.29 -3.23 19.24
CA LEU A 41 7.56 -1.97 19.24
C LEU A 41 6.15 -2.23 19.78
N VAL A 42 5.64 -1.30 20.57
CA VAL A 42 4.38 -1.47 21.31
C VAL A 42 3.50 -0.27 21.03
N TYR A 43 2.52 -0.44 20.14
CA TYR A 43 1.58 0.58 19.69
C TYR A 43 2.26 1.87 19.21
N ASN A 44 3.43 1.76 18.58
CA ASN A 44 4.12 2.88 17.93
C ASN A 44 3.35 3.39 16.69
N ASN A 45 2.48 2.54 16.14
CA ASN A 45 1.53 2.85 15.07
C ASN A 45 0.10 2.53 15.54
N LEU A 46 -0.88 3.19 14.93
CA LEU A 46 -2.31 3.00 15.19
C LEU A 46 -2.97 2.20 14.07
N PHE A 47 -4.03 1.45 14.38
CA PHE A 47 -4.90 0.93 13.33
C PHE A 47 -5.51 2.13 12.60
N THR A 48 -5.34 2.22 11.28
CA THR A 48 -5.76 3.40 10.52
C THR A 48 -7.17 3.23 9.96
N GLY A 49 -7.88 4.34 9.80
CA GLY A 49 -9.31 4.36 9.44
C GLY A 49 -9.62 4.15 7.96
N GLY A 50 -8.60 3.95 7.13
CA GLY A 50 -8.74 3.75 5.68
C GLY A 50 -9.18 2.33 5.33
N PHE A 51 -8.31 1.39 5.68
CA PHE A 51 -8.40 -0.04 5.38
C PHE A 51 -8.49 -0.90 6.65
N ASN A 52 -8.78 -0.26 7.78
CA ASN A 52 -9.03 -0.88 9.08
C ASN A 52 -7.83 -1.69 9.63
N ASP A 53 -7.62 -2.96 9.27
CA ASP A 53 -6.46 -3.77 9.71
C ASP A 53 -5.43 -4.02 8.58
N GLU A 54 -4.57 -3.03 8.34
CA GLU A 54 -3.48 -3.08 7.34
C GLU A 54 -2.25 -3.90 7.80
N LYS A 55 -2.32 -4.55 8.97
CA LYS A 55 -1.15 -5.19 9.62
C LYS A 55 0.02 -4.20 9.80
N THR A 56 -0.29 -3.01 10.29
CA THR A 56 0.68 -1.92 10.56
C THR A 56 0.66 -1.42 12.01
N ALA A 57 -0.23 -1.94 12.86
CA ALA A 57 -0.39 -1.51 14.27
C ALA A 57 -0.35 -2.67 15.28
N GLY A 58 -0.39 -2.33 16.57
CA GLY A 58 -0.32 -3.32 17.66
C GLY A 58 1.07 -3.47 18.24
N ILE A 59 1.45 -4.71 18.56
CA ILE A 59 2.82 -5.06 18.98
C ILE A 59 3.56 -5.66 17.79
N GLU A 60 4.68 -5.04 17.43
CA GLU A 60 5.55 -5.44 16.31
C GLU A 60 6.81 -6.11 16.83
N LEU A 61 7.24 -7.18 16.16
CA LEU A 61 8.55 -7.78 16.36
C LEU A 61 9.38 -7.62 15.09
N ILE A 62 10.49 -6.89 15.19
CA ILE A 62 11.54 -6.87 14.17
C ILE A 62 12.66 -7.78 14.64
N HIS A 63 12.83 -8.92 13.97
CA HIS A 63 13.75 -9.98 14.29
C HIS A 63 14.83 -10.07 13.20
N HIS A 64 16.06 -9.74 13.56
CA HIS A 64 17.25 -9.73 12.69
C HIS A 64 17.04 -8.96 11.38
N GLY A 65 16.49 -7.75 11.49
CA GLY A 65 16.25 -6.86 10.35
C GLY A 65 14.95 -7.11 9.58
N VAL A 66 14.16 -8.11 9.97
CA VAL A 66 12.89 -8.44 9.31
C VAL A 66 11.72 -8.24 10.27
N ARG A 67 10.64 -7.58 9.82
CA ARG A 67 9.37 -7.55 10.56
C ARG A 67 8.70 -8.91 10.49
N THR A 68 8.69 -9.63 11.61
CA THR A 68 8.21 -11.03 11.67
C THR A 68 6.84 -11.18 12.32
N SER A 69 6.40 -10.22 13.11
CA SER A 69 5.10 -10.29 13.81
C SER A 69 4.45 -8.91 13.99
N GLN A 70 3.12 -8.88 14.07
CA GLN A 70 2.26 -7.70 14.21
C GLN A 70 0.92 -8.02 14.92
N GLY A 71 0.02 -7.04 15.04
CA GLY A 71 -1.36 -7.23 15.49
C GLY A 71 -1.50 -7.07 16.99
N GLY A 72 -0.74 -7.85 17.77
CA GLY A 72 -0.51 -7.71 19.21
C GLY A 72 -1.59 -6.96 20.01
N ALA A 73 -2.84 -7.42 20.00
CA ALA A 73 -3.97 -6.69 20.56
C ALA A 73 -5.10 -7.64 20.96
N VAL A 74 -6.07 -7.14 21.75
CA VAL A 74 -7.33 -7.84 21.97
C VAL A 74 -8.19 -7.74 20.70
N ARG A 75 -8.51 -8.89 20.10
CA ARG A 75 -9.28 -9.06 18.86
C ARG A 75 -10.54 -9.88 19.13
N LEU A 76 -11.58 -9.62 18.34
CA LEU A 76 -12.90 -10.22 18.52
C LEU A 76 -13.16 -11.48 17.65
N SER A 77 -12.19 -11.89 16.83
CA SER A 77 -12.26 -13.09 16.00
C SER A 77 -10.98 -13.93 16.10
N ASN A 78 -11.09 -15.23 15.84
CA ASN A 78 -9.96 -16.17 15.92
C ASN A 78 -8.82 -15.77 14.98
N THR A 79 -9.18 -15.44 13.74
CA THR A 79 -8.29 -14.98 12.69
C THR A 79 -8.88 -13.72 12.07
N PRO A 80 -8.51 -12.52 12.56
CA PRO A 80 -9.08 -11.27 12.09
C PRO A 80 -8.77 -10.99 10.62
N GLU A 81 -9.83 -10.81 9.85
CA GLU A 81 -9.78 -10.31 8.47
C GLU A 81 -9.49 -8.80 8.46
N GLN A 82 -9.14 -8.23 7.31
CA GLN A 82 -8.81 -6.81 7.18
C GLN A 82 -9.94 -5.87 7.66
N TRP A 83 -11.20 -6.24 7.39
CA TRP A 83 -12.38 -5.48 7.79
C TRP A 83 -13.04 -5.97 9.09
N ASP A 84 -12.44 -6.93 9.81
CA ASP A 84 -12.88 -7.23 11.17
C ASP A 84 -12.55 -6.08 12.11
N LEU A 85 -13.42 -5.78 13.08
CA LEU A 85 -13.24 -4.63 13.98
C LEU A 85 -11.87 -4.63 14.66
N VAL A 86 -11.25 -3.46 14.66
CA VAL A 86 -10.01 -3.16 15.38
C VAL A 86 -10.31 -2.27 16.59
N PRO A 87 -9.54 -2.35 17.68
CA PRO A 87 -9.75 -1.45 18.80
C PRO A 87 -9.19 -0.06 18.48
N ALA A 88 -9.88 0.98 18.93
CA ALA A 88 -9.28 2.31 19.07
C ALA A 88 -8.22 2.29 20.19
N ILE A 89 -7.17 3.10 20.04
CA ILE A 89 -6.07 3.18 21.01
C ILE A 89 -6.01 4.62 21.57
N PRO A 90 -6.89 4.98 22.51
CA PRO A 90 -6.99 6.36 23.02
C PRO A 90 -5.79 6.79 23.86
N SER A 91 -4.97 5.85 24.36
CA SER A 91 -3.78 6.18 25.13
C SER A 91 -2.64 5.17 24.95
N ARG A 92 -1.42 5.71 25.06
CA ARG A 92 -0.17 4.97 25.15
C ARG A 92 0.73 5.69 26.15
N ILE A 93 1.18 4.98 27.18
CA ILE A 93 1.95 5.53 28.29
C ILE A 93 3.23 4.73 28.42
N VAL A 94 4.37 5.42 28.37
CA VAL A 94 5.70 4.82 28.53
C VAL A 94 6.21 5.11 29.93
N ASN A 95 6.56 4.06 30.67
CA ASN A 95 7.11 4.17 32.01
C ASN A 95 8.53 3.59 32.06
N HIS A 96 9.53 4.47 32.01
CA HIS A 96 10.94 4.07 32.08
C HIS A 96 11.33 3.45 33.43
N SER A 97 10.69 3.85 34.53
CA SER A 97 11.00 3.34 35.88
C SER A 97 10.62 1.87 36.05
N SER A 98 9.44 1.49 35.56
CA SER A 98 8.97 0.09 35.56
C SER A 98 9.32 -0.66 34.27
N LYS A 99 10.00 -0.01 33.33
CA LYS A 99 10.35 -0.53 31.99
C LYS A 99 9.12 -1.13 31.28
N ALA A 100 8.02 -0.40 31.30
CA ALA A 100 6.73 -0.85 30.79
C ALA A 100 6.14 0.15 29.80
N ILE A 101 5.42 -0.36 28.81
CA ILE A 101 4.57 0.41 27.90
C ILE A 101 3.13 -0.09 28.08
N GLU A 102 2.22 0.84 28.37
CA GLU A 102 0.81 0.56 28.63
C GLU A 102 -0.06 1.25 27.58
N SER A 103 -1.02 0.53 27.02
CA SER A 103 -2.00 1.07 26.07
C SER A 103 -3.41 0.61 26.41
N ILE A 104 -4.37 1.53 26.26
CA ILE A 104 -5.80 1.22 26.34
C ILE A 104 -6.29 0.86 24.95
N LEU A 105 -7.07 -0.21 24.85
CA LEU A 105 -7.77 -0.66 23.66
C LEU A 105 -9.29 -0.55 23.90
N ARG A 106 -9.99 0.15 23.02
CA ARG A 106 -11.43 0.45 23.13
C ARG A 106 -12.20 -0.11 21.94
N TYR A 107 -13.26 -0.88 22.21
CA TYR A 107 -14.32 -1.15 21.25
C TYR A 107 -15.60 -0.41 21.68
N GLU A 108 -15.89 0.71 21.02
CA GLU A 108 -17.01 1.58 21.39
C GLU A 108 -18.37 0.88 21.26
N ASP A 109 -18.57 0.12 20.17
CA ASP A 109 -19.80 -0.63 19.87
C ASP A 109 -20.18 -1.64 20.98
N TYR A 110 -19.22 -2.04 21.82
CA TYR A 110 -19.41 -3.08 22.85
C TYR A 110 -19.22 -2.57 24.29
N ASP A 111 -18.98 -1.27 24.49
CA ASP A 111 -18.52 -0.70 25.77
C ASP A 111 -17.38 -1.51 26.41
N PHE A 112 -16.42 -1.95 25.60
CA PHE A 112 -15.36 -2.86 26.04
C PHE A 112 -14.00 -2.19 26.02
N ASP A 113 -13.41 -2.09 27.21
CA ASP A 113 -12.04 -1.60 27.43
C ASP A 113 -11.15 -2.76 27.86
N SER A 114 -9.96 -2.80 27.29
CA SER A 114 -8.87 -3.62 27.80
C SER A 114 -7.60 -2.81 27.84
N ARG A 115 -6.69 -3.20 28.73
CA ARG A 115 -5.42 -2.53 28.89
C ARG A 115 -4.29 -3.52 28.71
N VAL A 116 -3.45 -3.26 27.72
CA VAL A 116 -2.30 -4.09 27.39
C VAL A 116 -1.05 -3.44 27.97
N VAL A 117 -0.36 -4.17 28.83
CA VAL A 117 0.89 -3.75 29.48
C VAL A 117 2.00 -4.67 29.03
N VAL A 118 3.02 -4.10 28.38
CA VAL A 118 4.20 -4.82 27.92
C VAL A 118 5.39 -4.39 28.77
N THR A 119 6.04 -5.34 29.44
CA THR A 119 7.18 -5.09 30.33
C THR A 119 8.38 -5.92 29.89
N ALA A 120 9.57 -5.34 29.92
CA ALA A 120 10.80 -6.10 29.68
C ALA A 120 10.96 -7.20 30.75
N LYS A 121 11.11 -8.47 30.35
CA LYS A 121 11.28 -9.62 31.27
C LYS A 121 12.22 -10.69 30.73
N GLY A 122 13.33 -10.95 31.44
CA GLY A 122 14.34 -11.92 31.06
C GLY A 122 14.92 -11.63 29.66
N LYS A 123 14.84 -12.61 28.77
CA LYS A 123 15.28 -12.50 27.37
C LYS A 123 14.26 -11.84 26.44
N GLY A 124 13.12 -11.44 26.98
CA GLY A 124 11.92 -11.14 26.24
C GLY A 124 11.08 -10.04 26.87
N VAL A 125 9.79 -10.08 26.56
CA VAL A 125 8.77 -9.23 27.19
C VAL A 125 7.70 -10.08 27.85
N GLU A 126 7.15 -9.59 28.95
CA GLU A 126 5.86 -10.04 29.47
C GLU A 126 4.77 -9.14 28.89
N ILE A 127 3.78 -9.75 28.26
CA ILE A 127 2.55 -9.07 27.81
C ILE A 127 1.44 -9.47 28.78
N SER A 128 0.81 -8.47 29.40
CA SER A 128 -0.32 -8.67 30.30
C SER A 128 -1.55 -7.92 29.79
N VAL A 129 -2.72 -8.55 29.88
CA VAL A 129 -4.01 -7.90 29.61
C VAL A 129 -4.76 -7.70 30.93
N TYR A 130 -5.20 -6.47 31.15
CA TYR A 130 -6.00 -6.07 32.29
C TYR A 130 -7.40 -5.66 31.87
N LEU A 131 -8.38 -6.03 32.69
CA LEU A 131 -9.79 -5.70 32.52
C LEU A 131 -10.34 -5.03 33.79
N ASP A 132 -10.85 -3.81 33.68
CA ASP A 132 -11.52 -3.13 34.79
C ASP A 132 -12.98 -3.60 34.95
N LYS A 133 -13.62 -3.99 33.84
CA LYS A 133 -14.92 -4.67 33.79
C LYS A 133 -14.73 -6.04 33.12
N PRO A 134 -15.53 -7.06 33.49
CA PRO A 134 -15.51 -8.34 32.77
C PRO A 134 -15.76 -8.18 31.27
N VAL A 135 -15.29 -9.15 30.48
CA VAL A 135 -15.65 -9.26 29.07
C VAL A 135 -17.19 -9.23 28.94
N PRO A 136 -17.77 -8.36 28.09
CA PRO A 136 -19.20 -8.35 27.84
C PRO A 136 -19.70 -9.71 27.37
N THR A 137 -20.90 -10.12 27.79
CA THR A 137 -21.44 -11.46 27.47
C THR A 137 -21.49 -11.76 25.97
N VAL A 138 -21.73 -10.75 25.11
CA VAL A 138 -21.72 -10.89 23.65
C VAL A 138 -20.33 -11.19 23.06
N LEU A 139 -19.27 -10.89 23.81
CA LEU A 139 -17.87 -11.11 23.40
C LEU A 139 -17.24 -12.33 24.10
N GLU A 140 -17.95 -13.02 25.00
CA GLU A 140 -17.45 -14.22 25.66
C GLU A 140 -17.16 -15.32 24.63
N GLY A 141 -15.95 -15.89 24.67
CA GLY A 141 -15.48 -16.85 23.66
C GLY A 141 -14.97 -16.22 22.35
N SER A 142 -15.16 -14.92 22.16
CA SER A 142 -14.73 -14.17 20.96
C SER A 142 -13.63 -13.15 21.26
N ALA A 143 -13.62 -12.52 22.43
CA ALA A 143 -12.52 -11.64 22.84
C ALA A 143 -11.28 -12.45 23.24
N GLY A 144 -10.17 -12.23 22.53
CA GLY A 144 -8.89 -12.89 22.80
C GLY A 144 -7.72 -11.99 22.44
N PHE A 145 -6.58 -12.21 23.09
CA PHE A 145 -5.34 -11.54 22.71
C PHE A 145 -4.69 -12.30 21.55
N ASN A 146 -4.38 -11.59 20.46
CA ASN A 146 -3.76 -12.14 19.26
C ASN A 146 -2.38 -11.51 19.04
N LEU A 147 -1.41 -12.33 18.65
CA LEU A 147 -0.16 -11.90 18.02
C LEU A 147 0.02 -12.67 16.72
N GLU A 148 0.26 -11.95 15.63
CA GLU A 148 0.24 -12.49 14.29
C GLU A 148 1.65 -12.55 13.70
N PHE A 149 1.99 -13.64 12.99
CA PHE A 149 3.31 -13.90 12.43
C PHE A 149 3.27 -13.97 10.90
N LEU A 150 4.20 -13.26 10.25
CA LEU A 150 4.27 -13.07 8.80
C LEU A 150 4.50 -14.42 8.08
N PRO A 151 3.54 -14.93 7.29
CA PRO A 151 3.64 -16.29 6.74
C PRO A 151 4.88 -16.53 5.89
N SER A 152 5.32 -15.55 5.09
CA SER A 152 6.52 -15.67 4.24
C SER A 152 7.81 -15.92 5.02
N GLN A 153 7.85 -15.53 6.29
CA GLN A 153 8.99 -15.75 7.17
C GLN A 153 8.90 -17.07 7.96
N TYR A 154 7.78 -17.80 7.87
CA TYR A 154 7.56 -19.03 8.62
C TYR A 154 7.18 -20.24 7.75
N TRP A 155 6.84 -20.06 6.48
CA TRP A 155 6.49 -21.18 5.58
C TRP A 155 7.51 -22.31 5.61
N GLY A 156 7.01 -23.53 5.87
CA GLY A 156 7.83 -24.72 5.91
C GLY A 156 8.72 -24.85 7.14
N LYS A 157 8.78 -23.87 8.05
CA LYS A 157 9.57 -23.94 9.30
C LYS A 157 8.89 -24.81 10.34
N ILE A 158 9.68 -25.36 11.26
CA ILE A 158 9.17 -26.19 12.34
C ILE A 158 8.48 -25.30 13.39
N TYR A 159 7.44 -25.80 14.03
CA TYR A 159 6.99 -25.25 15.30
C TYR A 159 6.68 -26.39 16.28
N LEU A 160 6.74 -26.09 17.57
CA LEU A 160 6.39 -27.03 18.62
C LEU A 160 5.30 -26.43 19.49
N MET A 161 4.26 -27.21 19.79
CA MET A 161 3.27 -26.89 20.83
C MET A 161 3.39 -27.90 21.96
N ASP A 162 3.82 -27.46 23.14
CA ASP A 162 4.17 -28.30 24.31
C ASP A 162 5.06 -29.51 23.94
N GLY A 163 6.05 -29.29 23.08
CA GLY A 163 6.98 -30.32 22.63
C GLY A 163 6.50 -31.21 21.48
N ARG A 164 5.24 -31.05 21.02
CA ARG A 164 4.73 -31.76 19.83
C ARG A 164 5.21 -31.07 18.57
N ASN A 165 5.96 -31.79 17.74
CA ASN A 165 6.58 -31.26 16.52
C ASN A 165 5.56 -31.15 15.39
N ASN A 166 5.52 -29.99 14.73
CA ASN A 166 4.69 -29.74 13.57
C ASN A 166 5.40 -28.75 12.62
N ARG A 167 4.77 -28.38 11.51
CA ARG A 167 5.36 -27.53 10.47
C ARG A 167 4.35 -26.52 9.95
N PHE A 168 4.79 -25.28 9.78
CA PHE A 168 3.97 -24.25 9.16
C PHE A 168 3.67 -24.58 7.69
N PRO A 169 2.40 -24.55 7.27
CA PRO A 169 2.05 -24.97 5.93
C PRO A 169 2.37 -23.87 4.91
N ARG A 170 2.86 -24.26 3.72
CA ARG A 170 3.17 -23.34 2.63
C ARG A 170 1.91 -22.70 2.06
N TYR A 171 0.88 -23.51 1.84
CA TYR A 171 -0.46 -23.09 1.44
C TYR A 171 -1.40 -23.10 2.65
N ALA A 172 -2.49 -22.34 2.62
CA ALA A 172 -3.47 -22.33 3.70
C ALA A 172 -4.11 -23.72 3.83
N VAL A 173 -3.86 -24.40 4.96
CA VAL A 173 -4.49 -25.68 5.30
C VAL A 173 -4.84 -25.66 6.78
N GLY A 174 -6.01 -26.20 7.11
CA GLY A 174 -6.52 -26.22 8.47
C GLY A 174 -7.97 -26.67 8.48
N ASN A 175 -8.42 -27.21 9.60
CA ASN A 175 -9.83 -27.54 9.76
C ASN A 175 -10.63 -26.26 10.03
N THR A 176 -11.85 -26.22 9.54
CA THR A 176 -12.81 -25.17 9.84
C THR A 176 -14.12 -25.79 10.30
N ILE A 177 -14.92 -25.01 11.01
CA ILE A 177 -16.35 -25.27 11.16
C ILE A 177 -17.12 -24.11 10.55
N THR A 178 -18.44 -24.26 10.45
CA THR A 178 -19.32 -23.15 10.08
C THR A 178 -20.28 -22.83 11.22
N ARG A 179 -20.55 -21.56 11.46
CA ARG A 179 -21.45 -21.08 12.52
C ARG A 179 -22.54 -20.19 11.94
N PRO A 180 -23.72 -20.08 12.59
CA PRO A 180 -24.79 -19.22 12.09
C PRO A 180 -24.35 -17.75 11.98
N ASN A 181 -24.75 -17.04 10.92
CA ASN A 181 -24.41 -15.62 10.75
C ASN A 181 -24.89 -14.74 11.89
N SER A 182 -25.95 -15.14 12.60
CA SER A 182 -26.42 -14.46 13.83
C SER A 182 -25.38 -14.43 14.97
N GLU A 183 -24.34 -15.26 14.89
CA GLU A 183 -23.22 -15.29 15.84
C GLU A 183 -21.98 -14.52 15.33
N LYS A 184 -21.90 -14.10 14.06
CA LYS A 184 -20.78 -13.31 13.54
C LYS A 184 -20.90 -11.90 14.11
N LEU A 185 -19.82 -11.41 14.71
CA LEU A 185 -19.75 -10.04 15.20
C LEU A 185 -19.75 -9.07 14.02
N LYS A 186 -20.23 -7.85 14.28
CA LYS A 186 -20.25 -6.77 13.29
C LYS A 186 -18.83 -6.53 12.77
N GLN A 187 -18.68 -6.39 11.46
CA GLN A 187 -17.44 -5.98 10.82
C GLN A 187 -17.47 -4.46 10.54
N PHE A 188 -16.36 -3.92 10.03
CA PHE A 188 -16.19 -2.50 9.74
C PHE A 188 -17.38 -1.93 8.95
N LYS A 189 -17.96 -0.84 9.45
CA LYS A 189 -19.17 -0.16 8.92
C LYS A 189 -20.40 -1.07 8.70
N GLY A 190 -20.40 -2.31 9.20
CA GLY A 190 -21.48 -3.27 8.99
C GLY A 190 -21.44 -4.02 7.66
N TYR A 191 -20.34 -3.93 6.91
CA TYR A 191 -20.13 -4.75 5.71
C TYR A 191 -19.88 -6.22 6.05
N VAL A 192 -19.89 -7.07 5.02
CA VAL A 192 -19.65 -8.52 5.14
C VAL A 192 -18.58 -8.92 4.14
N THR A 193 -17.57 -9.66 4.60
CA THR A 193 -16.41 -10.09 3.79
C THR A 193 -16.59 -11.45 3.10
N SER A 194 -17.79 -12.01 3.10
CA SER A 194 -18.07 -13.35 2.52
C SER A 194 -19.51 -13.50 2.02
N ASP A 195 -19.70 -14.06 0.83
CA ASP A 195 -20.98 -14.62 0.35
C ASP A 195 -21.21 -16.02 0.94
N ASP A 196 -22.25 -16.17 1.76
CA ASP A 196 -22.61 -17.46 2.38
C ASP A 196 -23.40 -18.39 1.46
N ARG A 197 -23.67 -17.97 0.21
CA ARG A 197 -24.46 -18.69 -0.80
C ARG A 197 -25.83 -19.14 -0.28
N GLY A 198 -26.45 -18.33 0.58
CA GLY A 198 -27.76 -18.59 1.19
C GLY A 198 -27.74 -19.62 2.30
N THR A 199 -26.57 -20.08 2.76
CA THR A 199 -26.48 -21.09 3.82
C THR A 199 -26.80 -20.53 5.21
N GLY A 200 -26.74 -19.19 5.39
CA GLY A 200 -26.93 -18.54 6.68
C GLY A 200 -25.77 -18.78 7.65
N ARG A 201 -24.58 -19.15 7.13
CA ARG A 201 -23.43 -19.58 7.95
C ARG A 201 -22.12 -18.98 7.45
N PHE A 202 -21.25 -18.63 8.40
CA PHE A 202 -19.89 -18.15 8.14
C PHE A 202 -18.87 -19.21 8.57
N ILE A 203 -17.66 -19.12 8.00
CA ILE A 203 -16.53 -20.01 8.32
C ILE A 203 -15.84 -19.54 9.61
N ASP A 204 -15.65 -20.45 10.57
CA ASP A 204 -14.88 -20.23 11.80
C ASP A 204 -13.68 -21.20 11.82
N PRO A 205 -12.44 -20.69 11.64
CA PRO A 205 -11.24 -21.53 11.64
C PRO A 205 -11.00 -22.22 12.98
N LEU A 206 -10.54 -23.47 12.93
CA LEU A 206 -10.07 -24.21 14.10
C LEU A 206 -8.55 -24.08 14.25
N PRO A 207 -8.02 -24.19 15.49
CA PRO A 207 -6.59 -24.12 15.70
C PRO A 207 -5.87 -25.29 15.03
N LEU A 208 -4.69 -25.00 14.46
CA LEU A 208 -3.72 -25.98 14.00
C LEU A 208 -3.15 -26.78 15.19
N GLU A 209 -2.93 -26.11 16.33
CA GLU A 209 -2.45 -26.69 17.58
C GLU A 209 -2.88 -25.84 18.78
N THR A 210 -3.00 -26.48 19.95
CA THR A 210 -3.35 -25.83 21.22
C THR A 210 -2.44 -26.32 22.35
N GLY A 211 -1.99 -25.43 23.24
CA GLY A 211 -1.09 -25.79 24.33
C GLY A 211 -0.75 -24.62 25.25
N ARG A 212 0.36 -24.71 26.01
CA ARG A 212 0.80 -23.64 26.93
C ARG A 212 2.11 -22.99 26.53
N THR A 213 2.94 -23.69 25.78
CA THR A 213 4.21 -23.21 25.24
C THR A 213 4.27 -23.50 23.76
N ILE A 214 4.45 -22.46 22.95
CA ILE A 214 4.75 -22.59 21.53
C ILE A 214 6.18 -22.12 21.25
N ILE A 215 6.91 -22.89 20.44
CA ILE A 215 8.23 -22.52 19.90
C ILE A 215 8.10 -22.45 18.38
N LEU A 216 8.32 -21.27 17.82
CA LEU A 216 8.27 -20.99 16.40
C LEU A 216 9.67 -21.07 15.81
N ALA A 217 9.83 -21.76 14.68
CA ALA A 217 11.06 -21.83 13.89
C ALA A 217 12.35 -22.16 14.68
N PRO A 218 12.40 -23.22 15.51
CA PRO A 218 13.64 -23.64 16.18
C PRO A 218 14.74 -24.10 15.21
N ASP A 219 14.37 -24.42 13.97
CA ASP A 219 15.25 -24.73 12.85
C ASP A 219 15.84 -23.49 12.16
N ASP A 220 15.43 -22.28 12.57
CA ASP A 220 15.96 -21.00 12.08
C ASP A 220 16.19 -20.03 13.26
N PRO A 221 17.41 -19.95 13.80
CA PRO A 221 17.73 -19.09 14.94
C PRO A 221 17.37 -17.61 14.74
N GLU A 222 17.31 -17.12 13.50
CA GLU A 222 16.96 -15.73 13.25
C GLU A 222 15.45 -15.45 13.29
N ARG A 223 14.62 -16.50 13.32
CA ARG A 223 13.15 -16.45 13.39
C ARG A 223 12.60 -17.21 14.60
N LEU A 224 13.47 -17.71 15.46
CA LEU A 224 13.12 -18.43 16.67
C LEU A 224 12.40 -17.54 17.68
N VAL A 225 11.13 -17.82 17.94
CA VAL A 225 10.34 -17.13 18.98
C VAL A 225 9.67 -18.15 19.87
N LYS A 226 9.81 -18.00 21.19
CA LYS A 226 9.09 -18.81 22.17
C LYS A 226 8.02 -17.97 22.86
N ILE A 227 6.80 -18.50 22.95
CA ILE A 227 5.71 -17.87 23.70
C ILE A 227 5.23 -18.87 24.76
N ILE A 228 5.10 -18.38 25.99
CA ILE A 228 4.58 -19.14 27.14
C ILE A 228 3.36 -18.39 27.67
N SER A 229 2.23 -19.08 27.77
CA SER A 229 1.05 -18.56 28.46
C SER A 229 0.93 -19.15 29.86
N HIS A 230 0.77 -18.29 30.86
CA HIS A 230 0.70 -18.71 32.27
C HIS A 230 -0.72 -18.98 32.74
N ASP A 231 -1.72 -18.35 32.11
CA ASP A 231 -3.09 -18.32 32.61
C ASP A 231 -4.04 -19.18 31.78
N THR A 232 -3.93 -19.12 30.44
CA THR A 232 -4.86 -19.79 29.50
C THR A 232 -4.12 -20.52 28.37
N ASP A 233 -4.83 -21.29 27.55
CA ASP A 233 -4.23 -21.99 26.42
C ASP A 233 -3.84 -21.01 25.30
N LEU A 234 -2.71 -21.28 24.66
CA LEU A 234 -2.31 -20.75 23.35
C LEU A 234 -2.94 -21.61 22.26
N MET A 235 -3.46 -20.96 21.23
CA MET A 235 -4.01 -21.56 20.03
C MET A 235 -3.30 -20.96 18.82
N LEU A 236 -2.80 -21.81 17.90
CA LEU A 236 -2.21 -21.38 16.64
C LEU A 236 -3.24 -21.53 15.52
N PHE A 237 -3.47 -20.49 14.74
CA PHE A 237 -4.34 -20.50 13.56
C PHE A 237 -3.59 -20.08 12.29
N ASP A 238 -4.15 -20.42 11.13
CA ASP A 238 -3.74 -19.89 9.84
C ASP A 238 -4.83 -18.96 9.29
N GLY A 239 -4.63 -17.64 9.40
CA GLY A 239 -5.61 -16.65 8.96
C GLY A 239 -5.85 -16.64 7.45
N ARG A 240 -4.95 -17.27 6.68
CA ARG A 240 -5.08 -17.39 5.21
C ARG A 240 -6.25 -18.24 4.76
N VAL A 241 -6.85 -19.00 5.68
CA VAL A 241 -8.06 -19.78 5.43
C VAL A 241 -9.27 -18.87 5.17
N LEU A 242 -9.29 -17.65 5.72
CA LEU A 242 -10.35 -16.67 5.47
C LEU A 242 -9.92 -15.58 4.48
N ALA A 243 -8.70 -15.05 4.62
CA ALA A 243 -8.25 -13.89 3.84
C ALA A 243 -6.83 -14.10 3.30
N GLN A 244 -6.55 -13.84 2.02
CA GLN A 244 -5.23 -14.10 1.43
C GLN A 244 -4.09 -13.29 2.06
N ASN A 245 -4.40 -12.12 2.63
CA ASN A 245 -3.48 -11.30 3.41
C ASN A 245 -3.42 -11.68 4.91
N GLY A 246 -4.13 -12.74 5.32
CA GLY A 246 -4.13 -13.25 6.70
C GLY A 246 -2.77 -13.81 7.13
N TRP A 247 -2.47 -13.70 8.41
CA TRP A 247 -1.19 -14.15 9.01
C TRP A 247 -1.40 -15.39 9.89
N PHE A 248 -0.30 -16.02 10.34
CA PHE A 248 -0.41 -17.05 11.37
C PHE A 248 -0.74 -16.38 12.70
N VAL A 249 -1.82 -16.79 13.37
CA VAL A 249 -2.29 -16.11 14.58
C VAL A 249 -2.04 -16.99 15.79
N VAL A 250 -1.20 -16.53 16.72
CA VAL A 250 -1.14 -17.10 18.06
C VAL A 250 -2.15 -16.34 18.91
N ARG A 251 -3.03 -17.07 19.61
CA ARG A 251 -4.18 -16.50 20.30
C ARG A 251 -4.46 -17.15 21.63
N SER A 252 -4.99 -16.37 22.56
CA SER A 252 -5.55 -16.84 23.83
C SER A 252 -6.84 -16.10 24.15
N LEU A 253 -7.88 -16.82 24.55
CA LEU A 253 -9.17 -16.23 24.92
C LEU A 253 -9.09 -15.55 26.29
N LEU A 254 -9.80 -14.42 26.43
CA LEU A 254 -9.99 -13.76 27.72
C LEU A 254 -11.05 -14.51 28.53
N PRO A 255 -10.85 -14.72 29.84
CA PRO A 255 -11.80 -15.45 30.67
C PRO A 255 -13.07 -14.63 30.97
N ALA A 256 -14.24 -15.26 30.85
CA ALA A 256 -15.52 -14.66 31.21
C ALA A 256 -15.60 -14.34 32.72
N GLY A 257 -16.29 -13.25 33.07
CA GLY A 257 -16.59 -12.89 34.46
C GLY A 257 -15.40 -12.47 35.35
N LYS A 258 -14.19 -12.32 34.79
CA LYS A 258 -12.97 -11.93 35.53
C LYS A 258 -12.60 -10.46 35.31
N THR A 259 -11.93 -9.88 36.29
CA THR A 259 -11.34 -8.52 36.25
C THR A 259 -9.91 -8.56 36.78
N GLY A 260 -9.18 -7.45 36.66
CA GLY A 260 -7.77 -7.35 37.01
C GLY A 260 -6.87 -7.88 35.89
N LYS A 261 -5.70 -8.45 36.23
CA LYS A 261 -4.84 -9.14 35.26
C LYS A 261 -5.49 -10.46 34.88
N VAL A 262 -5.89 -10.60 33.61
CA VAL A 262 -6.66 -11.77 33.13
C VAL A 262 -5.89 -12.66 32.16
N LEU A 263 -4.75 -12.18 31.63
CA LEU A 263 -3.88 -12.92 30.72
C LEU A 263 -2.45 -12.43 30.87
N THR A 264 -1.51 -13.37 30.86
CA THR A 264 -0.07 -13.15 30.93
C THR A 264 0.64 -14.07 29.94
N TRP A 265 1.34 -13.48 28.99
CA TRP A 265 2.26 -14.16 28.08
C TRP A 265 3.69 -13.72 28.36
N THR A 266 4.64 -14.66 28.24
CA THR A 266 6.07 -14.35 28.12
C THR A 266 6.51 -14.67 26.70
N ILE A 267 7.05 -13.67 25.98
CA ILE A 267 7.52 -13.81 24.61
C ILE A 267 9.03 -13.62 24.60
N GLU A 268 9.75 -14.64 24.18
CA GLU A 268 11.22 -14.70 24.09
C GLU A 268 11.64 -14.88 22.63
N PRO A 269 11.81 -13.79 21.86
CA PRO A 269 12.51 -13.84 20.58
C PRO A 269 14.00 -14.15 20.81
N ASN A 270 14.59 -15.00 19.96
CA ASN A 270 16.00 -15.35 20.09
C ASN A 270 16.91 -14.20 19.62
N ALA A 271 17.73 -13.64 20.50
CA ALA A 271 18.77 -12.68 20.12
C ALA A 271 20.09 -13.43 19.85
N ILE A 272 20.59 -13.41 18.62
CA ILE A 272 21.87 -14.05 18.28
C ILE A 272 23.01 -13.17 18.80
N LYS A 273 23.83 -13.74 19.71
CA LYS A 273 24.96 -13.03 20.30
C LYS A 273 25.95 -12.60 19.23
N GLY A 274 26.27 -11.30 19.18
CA GLY A 274 27.21 -10.76 18.21
C GLY A 274 26.63 -10.63 16.80
N TRP A 275 25.32 -10.80 16.62
CA TRP A 275 24.69 -10.62 15.31
C TRP A 275 24.84 -9.19 14.80
N THR A 276 25.29 -9.10 13.57
CA THR A 276 25.41 -7.86 12.81
C THR A 276 24.68 -8.09 11.51
N ARG A 277 23.82 -7.15 11.13
CA ARG A 277 23.13 -7.23 9.85
C ARG A 277 24.15 -7.19 8.71
N GLU A 278 23.97 -8.04 7.71
CA GLU A 278 24.75 -7.95 6.48
C GLU A 278 24.57 -6.57 5.80
N PRO A 279 25.63 -5.97 5.25
CA PRO A 279 25.53 -4.75 4.47
C PRO A 279 24.51 -4.87 3.33
N ASN A 280 23.57 -3.93 3.25
CA ASN A 280 22.68 -3.80 2.12
C ASN A 280 23.31 -2.80 1.12
N ILE A 281 23.87 -3.35 0.04
CA ILE A 281 24.59 -2.58 -0.99
C ILE A 281 23.58 -2.17 -2.07
N GLY A 282 23.11 -0.93 -2.04
CA GLY A 282 22.17 -0.38 -3.01
C GLY A 282 22.84 0.03 -4.32
N PHE A 283 22.27 -0.37 -5.45
CA PHE A 283 22.70 0.00 -6.80
C PHE A 283 21.54 -0.10 -7.79
N SER A 284 21.69 0.47 -8.99
CA SER A 284 20.74 0.31 -10.08
C SER A 284 20.81 -1.12 -10.62
N GLN A 285 19.80 -1.94 -10.34
CA GLN A 285 19.73 -3.33 -10.84
C GLN A 285 19.50 -3.39 -12.36
N VAL A 286 19.00 -2.31 -12.97
CA VAL A 286 18.89 -2.19 -14.43
C VAL A 286 20.26 -1.96 -15.07
N GLY A 287 21.13 -1.20 -14.40
CA GLY A 287 22.44 -0.81 -14.89
C GLY A 287 22.65 0.71 -14.95
N TYR A 288 23.72 1.12 -15.63
CA TYR A 288 24.13 2.53 -15.77
C TYR A 288 24.56 2.86 -17.21
N LEU A 289 24.29 4.08 -17.66
CA LEU A 289 24.95 4.60 -18.86
C LEU A 289 26.42 4.93 -18.57
N PRO A 290 27.34 4.80 -19.54
CA PRO A 290 28.74 5.18 -19.36
C PRO A 290 28.95 6.58 -18.80
N SER A 291 28.18 7.56 -19.26
CA SER A 291 28.29 8.97 -18.84
C SER A 291 27.52 9.32 -17.57
N GLN A 292 26.68 8.43 -17.07
CA GLN A 292 25.85 8.68 -15.88
C GLN A 292 26.72 8.65 -14.62
N GLN A 293 26.32 9.43 -13.62
CA GLN A 293 26.85 9.30 -12.27
C GLN A 293 26.49 7.94 -11.68
N LYS A 294 27.42 7.30 -10.98
CA LYS A 294 27.27 5.95 -10.44
C LYS A 294 27.69 5.97 -8.98
N VAL A 295 26.69 6.02 -8.10
CA VAL A 295 26.89 6.01 -6.65
C VAL A 295 26.10 4.86 -6.06
N SER A 296 26.77 4.03 -5.27
CA SER A 296 26.12 3.02 -4.43
C SER A 296 25.92 3.62 -3.03
N VAL A 297 24.71 3.48 -2.50
CA VAL A 297 24.38 3.78 -1.10
C VAL A 297 24.40 2.45 -0.35
N ILE A 298 25.30 2.34 0.62
CA ILE A 298 25.51 1.11 1.39
C ILE A 298 24.96 1.35 2.80
N GLU A 299 23.98 0.55 3.18
CA GLU A 299 23.31 0.56 4.48
C GLU A 299 23.91 -0.51 5.38
N LEU A 300 24.42 -0.10 6.55
CA LEU A 300 25.18 -0.89 7.51
C LEU A 300 24.46 -0.96 8.85
N ASP A 301 24.76 -2.00 9.64
CA ASP A 301 24.40 -2.01 11.06
C ASP A 301 25.11 -0.85 11.79
N LYS A 302 24.43 -0.17 12.71
CA LYS A 302 25.01 0.95 13.48
C LYS A 302 26.25 0.58 14.29
N ARG A 303 26.44 -0.70 14.59
CA ARG A 303 27.62 -1.19 15.33
C ARG A 303 28.79 -1.53 14.43
N GLU A 304 28.55 -1.63 13.12
CA GLU A 304 29.59 -1.95 12.16
C GLU A 304 30.48 -0.74 11.92
N LYS A 305 31.80 -0.96 11.89
CA LYS A 305 32.74 0.09 11.50
C LYS A 305 32.84 0.09 9.98
N PRO A 306 32.53 1.20 9.29
CA PRO A 306 32.64 1.23 7.84
C PRO A 306 34.05 0.92 7.35
N LEU A 307 34.13 0.08 6.33
CA LEU A 307 35.37 -0.16 5.58
C LEU A 307 35.80 1.10 4.84
N GLU A 308 37.10 1.24 4.62
CA GLU A 308 37.67 2.42 3.95
C GLU A 308 37.39 2.44 2.44
N LYS A 309 37.14 1.28 1.84
CA LYS A 309 37.02 1.10 0.39
C LYS A 309 35.95 0.08 0.01
N ALA A 310 35.42 0.25 -1.18
CA ALA A 310 34.71 -0.77 -1.95
C ALA A 310 35.34 -0.89 -3.34
N SER A 311 35.05 -1.98 -4.03
CA SER A 311 35.61 -2.28 -5.34
C SER A 311 34.54 -2.61 -6.37
N ILE A 312 34.81 -2.31 -7.63
CA ILE A 312 34.04 -2.79 -8.78
C ILE A 312 34.83 -3.88 -9.47
N TYR A 313 34.15 -4.99 -9.71
CA TYR A 313 34.68 -6.11 -10.47
C TYR A 313 33.97 -6.19 -11.81
N LYS A 314 34.73 -6.45 -12.88
CA LYS A 314 34.20 -6.75 -14.21
C LYS A 314 34.19 -8.26 -14.41
N ILE A 315 33.05 -8.79 -14.83
CA ILE A 315 32.95 -10.18 -15.32
C ILE A 315 33.42 -10.20 -16.77
N THR A 316 34.38 -11.07 -17.05
CA THR A 316 34.95 -11.28 -18.39
C THR A 316 34.13 -12.27 -19.20
N ASP A 317 34.41 -12.37 -20.50
CA ASP A 317 33.71 -13.29 -21.41
C ASP A 317 33.89 -14.77 -21.03
N ASN A 318 34.93 -15.10 -20.26
CA ASN A 318 35.17 -16.44 -19.75
C ASN A 318 34.49 -16.73 -18.40
N GLY A 319 33.78 -15.75 -17.83
CA GLY A 319 33.11 -15.84 -16.52
C GLY A 319 34.00 -15.49 -15.32
N ASP A 320 35.31 -15.31 -15.53
CA ASP A 320 36.22 -14.84 -14.48
C ASP A 320 35.95 -13.37 -14.13
N ALA A 321 36.15 -13.00 -12.87
CA ALA A 321 35.99 -11.63 -12.40
C ALA A 321 37.35 -10.98 -12.11
N ALA A 322 37.55 -9.75 -12.59
CA ALA A 322 38.73 -8.95 -12.29
C ALA A 322 38.33 -7.64 -11.61
N GLU A 323 39.05 -7.25 -10.56
CA GLU A 323 38.90 -5.93 -9.97
C GLU A 323 39.37 -4.87 -10.97
N ILE A 324 38.50 -3.93 -11.33
CA ILE A 324 38.83 -2.86 -12.30
C ILE A 324 38.82 -1.47 -11.67
N PHE A 325 38.29 -1.35 -10.46
CA PHE A 325 38.28 -0.10 -9.70
C PHE A 325 38.17 -0.41 -8.21
N SER A 326 38.88 0.36 -7.40
CA SER A 326 38.73 0.41 -5.95
C SER A 326 38.70 1.87 -5.53
N GLY A 327 37.70 2.26 -4.76
CA GLY A 327 37.45 3.65 -4.40
C GLY A 327 37.15 3.82 -2.93
N LYS A 328 37.33 5.04 -2.44
CA LYS A 328 37.10 5.40 -1.04
C LYS A 328 35.59 5.41 -0.73
N ILE A 329 35.25 4.91 0.45
CA ILE A 329 33.92 5.02 1.04
C ILE A 329 33.79 6.36 1.78
N VAL A 330 32.69 7.07 1.52
CA VAL A 330 32.38 8.36 2.14
C VAL A 330 31.25 8.18 3.15
N PRO A 331 31.46 8.47 4.43
CA PRO A 331 30.37 8.44 5.41
C PRO A 331 29.26 9.44 5.05
N TRP A 332 28.01 9.00 5.14
CA TRP A 332 26.85 9.89 5.11
C TRP A 332 26.35 10.15 6.54
N GLY A 333 26.14 9.08 7.33
CA GLY A 333 25.73 9.18 8.74
C GLY A 333 24.63 8.18 9.12
N ASP A 334 24.05 8.36 10.31
CA ASP A 334 22.95 7.54 10.78
C ASP A 334 21.61 8.06 10.23
N TYR A 335 20.77 7.15 9.74
CA TYR A 335 19.40 7.45 9.33
C TYR A 335 18.45 6.38 9.88
N TYR A 336 17.54 6.80 10.76
CA TYR A 336 16.69 5.92 11.56
C TYR A 336 17.45 4.76 12.22
N LYS A 337 17.30 3.53 11.71
CA LYS A 337 17.86 2.30 12.30
C LYS A 337 19.29 1.99 11.87
N TYR A 338 19.75 2.54 10.76
CA TYR A 338 20.98 2.09 10.09
C TYR A 338 22.00 3.22 9.92
N HIS A 339 23.24 2.83 9.63
CA HIS A 339 24.34 3.73 9.28
C HIS A 339 24.59 3.66 7.77
N TYR A 340 24.81 4.79 7.11
CA TYR A 340 24.90 4.86 5.66
C TYR A 340 26.24 5.43 5.21
N VAL A 341 26.78 4.82 4.15
CA VAL A 341 27.97 5.28 3.46
C VAL A 341 27.76 5.27 1.95
N LYS A 342 28.55 6.06 1.22
CA LYS A 342 28.48 6.18 -0.24
C LYS A 342 29.75 5.70 -0.91
N PHE A 343 29.58 5.01 -2.02
CA PHE A 343 30.66 4.56 -2.91
C PHE A 343 30.45 5.10 -4.32
N ASP A 344 31.28 6.06 -4.72
CA ASP A 344 31.24 6.62 -6.08
C ASP A 344 32.20 5.86 -7.00
N PHE A 345 31.64 5.25 -8.04
CA PHE A 345 32.36 4.55 -9.09
C PHE A 345 32.05 5.12 -10.48
N SER A 346 31.67 6.41 -10.53
CA SER A 346 31.29 7.12 -11.76
C SER A 346 32.39 7.10 -12.83
N SER A 347 33.65 6.92 -12.45
CA SER A 347 34.78 6.80 -13.39
C SER A 347 34.80 5.51 -14.21
N VAL A 348 34.04 4.48 -13.80
CA VAL A 348 33.91 3.22 -14.54
C VAL A 348 32.94 3.42 -15.69
N ASN A 349 33.49 3.60 -16.89
CA ASN A 349 32.71 3.98 -18.08
C ASN A 349 32.73 2.91 -19.19
N SER A 350 33.60 1.92 -19.09
CA SER A 350 33.69 0.87 -20.10
C SER A 350 32.43 0.00 -20.06
N PRO A 351 31.79 -0.30 -21.21
CA PRO A 351 30.68 -1.23 -21.22
C PRO A 351 31.07 -2.63 -20.73
N GLY A 352 30.11 -3.34 -20.12
CA GLY A 352 30.30 -4.70 -19.63
C GLY A 352 29.40 -5.08 -18.47
N ILE A 353 29.69 -6.23 -17.88
CA ILE A 353 28.96 -6.82 -16.75
C ILE A 353 29.80 -6.61 -15.48
N TYR A 354 29.20 -6.06 -14.44
CA TYR A 354 29.91 -5.64 -13.23
C TYR A 354 29.19 -6.09 -11.96
N TYR A 355 29.89 -6.10 -10.84
CA TYR A 355 29.31 -6.15 -9.49
C TYR A 355 30.12 -5.28 -8.52
N ILE A 356 29.49 -4.89 -7.41
CA ILE A 356 30.13 -4.18 -6.30
C ILE A 356 30.58 -5.20 -5.25
N GLN A 357 31.78 -5.01 -4.74
CA GLN A 357 32.34 -5.75 -3.61
C GLN A 357 32.59 -4.79 -2.44
N TYR A 358 32.00 -5.07 -1.29
CA TYR A 358 32.22 -4.36 -0.02
C TYR A 358 32.68 -5.35 1.05
N GLY A 359 33.98 -5.37 1.37
CA GLY A 359 34.54 -6.41 2.21
C GLY A 359 34.34 -7.79 1.58
N ASP A 360 33.72 -8.70 2.31
CA ASP A 360 33.39 -10.05 1.81
C ASP A 360 32.04 -10.12 1.09
N PHE A 361 31.27 -9.02 1.07
CA PHE A 361 29.93 -8.98 0.47
C PHE A 361 29.98 -8.57 -1.01
N LYS A 362 29.41 -9.44 -1.84
CA LYS A 362 29.30 -9.27 -3.29
C LYS A 362 27.84 -9.06 -3.68
N THR A 363 27.58 -8.07 -4.54
CA THR A 363 26.24 -7.89 -5.12
C THR A 363 25.96 -8.87 -6.25
N ASN A 364 24.69 -8.95 -6.67
CA ASN A 364 24.35 -9.43 -8.01
C ASN A 364 25.03 -8.56 -9.09
N ASN A 365 25.00 -9.02 -10.34
CA ASN A 365 25.57 -8.26 -11.43
C ASN A 365 24.64 -7.12 -11.92
N PHE A 366 25.24 -6.13 -12.57
CA PHE A 366 24.56 -5.07 -13.31
C PHE A 366 25.35 -4.72 -14.58
N LEU A 367 24.70 -4.05 -15.53
CA LEU A 367 25.32 -3.64 -16.79
C LEU A 367 25.78 -2.19 -16.74
N ILE A 368 26.91 -1.91 -17.37
CA ILE A 368 27.22 -0.56 -17.86
C ILE A 368 27.16 -0.63 -19.38
N GLY A 369 26.37 0.22 -20.00
CA GLY A 369 26.15 0.19 -21.45
C GLY A 369 25.26 1.33 -21.94
N ASN A 370 25.34 1.66 -23.23
CA ASN A 370 24.61 2.80 -23.79
C ASN A 370 23.09 2.54 -23.94
N ASN A 371 22.67 1.29 -23.77
CA ASN A 371 21.31 0.81 -24.07
C ASN A 371 20.66 0.09 -22.87
N VAL A 372 21.19 0.28 -21.65
CA VAL A 372 20.68 -0.44 -20.46
C VAL A 372 19.23 -0.11 -20.13
N TYR A 373 18.74 1.06 -20.56
CA TYR A 373 17.38 1.52 -20.31
C TYR A 373 16.43 1.30 -21.49
N ASP A 374 16.91 0.86 -22.65
CA ASP A 374 16.10 0.76 -23.89
C ASP A 374 14.87 -0.14 -23.74
N LYS A 375 14.93 -1.10 -22.80
CA LYS A 375 13.87 -2.11 -22.57
C LYS A 375 13.29 -2.06 -21.16
N ILE A 376 13.60 -1.02 -20.37
CA ILE A 376 13.19 -0.96 -18.95
C ILE A 376 11.66 -0.98 -18.81
N THR A 377 10.93 -0.47 -19.81
CA THR A 377 9.47 -0.37 -19.80
C THR A 377 8.77 -1.53 -20.52
N ASP A 378 9.48 -2.43 -21.18
CA ASP A 378 8.88 -3.45 -22.06
C ASP A 378 7.84 -4.31 -21.31
N ALA A 379 8.19 -4.84 -20.14
CA ALA A 379 7.24 -5.62 -19.34
C ALA A 379 6.05 -4.79 -18.85
N THR A 380 6.24 -3.49 -18.64
CA THR A 380 5.16 -2.59 -18.23
C THR A 380 4.22 -2.30 -19.40
N SER A 381 4.75 -1.99 -20.58
CA SER A 381 3.93 -1.70 -21.77
C SER A 381 3.27 -2.93 -22.35
N ASP A 382 3.96 -4.05 -22.40
CA ASP A 382 3.50 -5.23 -23.15
C ASP A 382 2.56 -6.10 -22.32
N ILE A 383 2.75 -6.08 -21.00
CA ILE A 383 2.05 -6.98 -20.09
C ILE A 383 1.26 -6.18 -19.07
N TRP A 384 1.94 -5.38 -18.22
CA TRP A 384 1.29 -4.78 -17.06
C TRP A 384 0.13 -3.85 -17.42
N ILE A 385 0.29 -2.93 -18.37
CA ILE A 385 -0.79 -2.02 -18.77
C ILE A 385 -1.95 -2.78 -19.44
N PRO A 386 -1.72 -3.66 -20.44
CA PRO A 386 -2.79 -4.45 -21.06
C PRO A 386 -3.61 -5.29 -20.09
N ILE A 387 -3.00 -5.94 -19.09
CA ILE A 387 -3.74 -6.78 -18.13
C ILE A 387 -4.56 -5.98 -17.12
N HIS A 388 -4.42 -4.64 -17.09
CA HIS A 388 -5.26 -3.75 -16.29
C HIS A 388 -6.34 -3.06 -17.12
N MET A 389 -6.48 -3.37 -18.40
CA MET A 389 -7.53 -2.79 -19.26
C MET A 389 -8.90 -3.32 -18.85
N ASN A 390 -9.69 -2.47 -18.21
CA ASN A 390 -11.02 -2.83 -17.73
C ASN A 390 -12.00 -2.98 -18.90
N HIS A 391 -13.08 -3.74 -18.70
CA HIS A 391 -14.12 -4.01 -19.70
C HIS A 391 -13.65 -4.76 -20.96
N MET A 392 -12.44 -5.32 -20.95
CA MET A 392 -11.86 -6.09 -22.05
C MET A 392 -11.64 -7.54 -21.62
N PHE A 393 -11.80 -8.49 -22.53
CA PHE A 393 -11.20 -9.81 -22.41
C PHE A 393 -9.71 -9.71 -22.74
N VAL A 394 -8.83 -10.19 -21.86
CA VAL A 394 -7.37 -10.09 -22.04
C VAL A 394 -6.73 -11.47 -22.13
N ASN A 395 -6.18 -11.76 -23.31
CA ASN A 395 -5.51 -13.03 -23.66
C ASN A 395 -3.99 -12.87 -23.74
N GLU A 396 -3.26 -13.88 -23.25
CA GLU A 396 -1.83 -14.04 -23.46
C GLU A 396 -1.53 -15.49 -23.85
N ALA A 397 -1.37 -15.75 -25.15
CA ALA A 397 -1.13 -17.09 -25.69
C ALA A 397 -2.18 -18.11 -25.18
N TYR A 398 -1.78 -19.05 -24.30
CA TYR A 398 -2.68 -20.06 -23.72
C TYR A 398 -3.31 -19.64 -22.37
N ARG A 399 -2.99 -18.44 -21.88
CA ARG A 399 -3.49 -17.89 -20.62
C ARG A 399 -4.53 -16.82 -20.90
N VAL A 400 -5.60 -16.84 -20.13
CA VAL A 400 -6.50 -15.69 -19.98
C VAL A 400 -6.13 -15.00 -18.68
N TRP A 401 -5.89 -13.69 -18.73
CA TRP A 401 -5.67 -12.89 -17.53
C TRP A 401 -7.00 -12.58 -16.85
N HIS A 402 -7.98 -12.12 -17.62
CA HIS A 402 -9.37 -12.01 -17.21
C HIS A 402 -10.32 -12.03 -18.42
N GLY A 403 -11.58 -12.39 -18.18
CA GLY A 403 -12.69 -12.23 -19.14
C GLY A 403 -13.09 -10.76 -19.30
N GLU A 404 -14.28 -10.48 -19.84
CA GLU A 404 -14.86 -9.13 -19.84
C GLU A 404 -15.55 -8.82 -18.49
N PRO A 405 -14.96 -8.01 -17.60
CA PRO A 405 -15.62 -7.63 -16.35
C PRO A 405 -16.75 -6.62 -16.55
N PHE A 406 -17.67 -6.60 -15.60
CA PHE A 406 -18.71 -5.56 -15.40
C PHE A 406 -19.61 -5.30 -16.62
N ARG A 407 -20.03 -6.37 -17.30
CA ARG A 407 -20.88 -6.31 -18.51
C ARG A 407 -22.28 -5.78 -18.21
N GLU A 408 -22.76 -6.01 -17.00
CA GLU A 408 -23.99 -5.50 -16.41
C GLU A 408 -24.00 -3.96 -16.26
N GLY A 409 -22.82 -3.34 -16.20
CA GLY A 409 -22.66 -1.90 -16.04
C GLY A 409 -22.64 -1.45 -14.59
N TYR A 410 -22.98 -0.18 -14.37
CA TYR A 410 -22.85 0.46 -13.07
C TYR A 410 -24.18 1.06 -12.64
N LEU A 411 -24.62 0.73 -11.43
CA LEU A 411 -25.77 1.36 -10.81
C LEU A 411 -25.34 2.68 -10.14
N GLN A 412 -26.22 3.67 -10.14
CA GLN A 412 -26.03 4.88 -9.36
C GLN A 412 -25.96 4.56 -7.86
N ALA A 413 -24.84 4.90 -7.20
CA ALA A 413 -24.70 4.70 -5.76
C ALA A 413 -25.84 5.38 -4.98
N PRO A 414 -26.39 4.75 -3.93
CA PRO A 414 -27.45 5.33 -3.12
C PRO A 414 -26.99 6.61 -2.40
N PRO A 415 -27.84 7.65 -2.26
CA PRO A 415 -27.51 8.82 -1.45
C PRO A 415 -27.16 8.49 0.01
N ASN A 416 -26.29 9.29 0.61
CA ASN A 416 -25.79 9.12 1.98
C ASN A 416 -25.08 7.78 2.23
N THR A 417 -24.34 7.30 1.23
CA THR A 417 -23.51 6.10 1.36
C THR A 417 -22.12 6.47 1.87
N ASP A 418 -21.66 5.79 2.91
CA ASP A 418 -20.28 5.79 3.40
C ASP A 418 -19.65 4.43 3.09
N HIS A 419 -18.84 4.37 2.04
CA HIS A 419 -18.36 3.12 1.45
C HIS A 419 -17.18 2.51 2.21
N PHE A 420 -16.93 1.20 2.05
CA PHE A 420 -15.84 0.52 2.75
C PHE A 420 -14.44 0.92 2.24
N ASP A 421 -14.35 1.44 1.01
CA ASP A 421 -13.10 1.85 0.36
C ASP A 421 -12.96 3.38 0.29
N LEU A 422 -13.32 4.08 1.37
CA LEU A 422 -13.11 5.53 1.52
C LEU A 422 -13.86 6.44 0.53
N HIS A 423 -14.72 5.89 -0.29
CA HIS A 423 -15.64 6.64 -1.14
C HIS A 423 -16.92 7.02 -0.42
N PHE A 424 -17.64 8.02 -0.96
CA PHE A 424 -18.94 8.40 -0.42
C PHE A 424 -19.87 8.90 -1.51
N GLN A 425 -21.17 8.74 -1.26
CA GLN A 425 -22.22 9.42 -2.00
C GLN A 425 -22.92 10.40 -1.06
N GLY A 426 -22.93 11.67 -1.43
CA GLY A 426 -23.63 12.74 -0.75
C GLY A 426 -25.16 12.57 -0.73
N PRO A 427 -25.88 13.59 -0.24
CA PRO A 427 -27.34 13.51 -0.05
C PRO A 427 -28.13 13.47 -1.37
N THR A 428 -27.49 13.78 -2.50
CA THR A 428 -28.04 13.74 -3.85
C THR A 428 -27.18 12.85 -4.73
N THR A 429 -27.72 12.41 -5.86
CA THR A 429 -26.94 11.71 -6.89
C THR A 429 -26.15 12.69 -7.77
N ASP A 430 -26.51 13.97 -7.78
CA ASP A 430 -26.00 15.00 -8.69
C ASP A 430 -26.17 14.66 -10.19
N THR A 431 -26.96 13.62 -10.50
CA THR A 431 -27.27 13.16 -11.84
C THR A 431 -28.78 13.06 -12.04
N LYS A 432 -29.20 12.75 -13.27
CA LYS A 432 -30.60 12.42 -13.57
C LYS A 432 -31.00 11.01 -13.12
N TYR A 433 -30.04 10.17 -12.73
CA TYR A 433 -30.27 8.78 -12.37
C TYR A 433 -30.66 8.67 -10.89
N LYS A 434 -31.61 7.78 -10.60
CA LYS A 434 -32.06 7.46 -9.24
C LYS A 434 -31.11 6.46 -8.59
N ALA A 435 -31.15 6.39 -7.26
CA ALA A 435 -30.45 5.35 -6.52
C ALA A 435 -30.74 3.96 -7.09
N LEU A 436 -29.69 3.16 -7.31
CA LEU A 436 -29.74 1.82 -7.88
C LEU A 436 -30.33 1.73 -9.29
N GLU A 437 -30.40 2.85 -10.02
CA GLU A 437 -30.71 2.87 -11.45
C GLU A 437 -29.43 2.62 -12.26
N LEU A 438 -29.51 1.77 -13.27
CA LEU A 438 -28.41 1.55 -14.21
C LEU A 438 -28.06 2.84 -14.96
N ILE A 439 -26.78 3.22 -14.92
CA ILE A 439 -26.23 4.29 -15.72
C ILE A 439 -25.71 3.67 -17.04
N PRO A 440 -26.38 3.90 -18.18
CA PRO A 440 -26.06 3.23 -19.42
C PRO A 440 -24.71 3.69 -19.98
N GLY A 441 -23.86 2.74 -20.39
CA GLY A 441 -22.67 3.02 -21.20
C GLY A 441 -21.40 3.40 -20.44
N LEU A 442 -21.35 3.19 -19.12
CA LEU A 442 -20.12 3.36 -18.33
C LEU A 442 -19.16 2.17 -18.38
N ASN A 443 -19.62 1.00 -18.84
CA ASN A 443 -18.81 -0.21 -18.97
C ASN A 443 -17.97 -0.23 -20.25
N ILE A 444 -17.13 0.79 -20.43
CA ILE A 444 -16.24 0.95 -21.59
C ILE A 444 -14.93 1.59 -21.15
N GLY A 445 -13.80 1.08 -21.64
CA GLY A 445 -12.50 1.69 -21.39
C GLY A 445 -12.04 1.63 -19.93
N GLY A 446 -10.98 2.39 -19.63
CA GLY A 446 -10.48 2.60 -18.26
C GLY A 446 -9.55 1.50 -17.76
N PHE A 447 -8.79 1.80 -16.72
CA PHE A 447 -7.85 0.87 -16.11
C PHE A 447 -8.26 0.56 -14.67
N PHE A 448 -8.06 -0.67 -14.22
CA PHE A 448 -8.13 -1.00 -12.80
C PHE A 448 -7.18 -0.09 -12.00
N ASP A 449 -7.62 0.43 -10.85
CA ASP A 449 -6.85 1.42 -10.09
C ASP A 449 -5.54 0.84 -9.52
N ALA A 450 -5.65 -0.29 -8.83
CA ALA A 450 -4.51 -0.90 -8.17
C ALA A 450 -4.58 -2.44 -8.17
N GLY A 451 -4.64 -3.05 -6.98
CA GLY A 451 -4.72 -4.50 -6.82
C GLY A 451 -6.15 -5.04 -6.78
N ASP A 452 -7.12 -4.15 -6.56
CA ASP A 452 -8.55 -4.37 -6.76
C ASP A 452 -8.94 -3.99 -8.21
N PHE A 453 -10.23 -4.03 -8.50
CA PHE A 453 -10.75 -3.96 -9.88
C PHE A 453 -11.67 -2.77 -10.12
N ASP A 454 -11.65 -1.77 -9.26
CA ASP A 454 -12.44 -0.57 -9.44
C ASP A 454 -11.80 0.43 -10.44
N ILE A 455 -12.53 1.52 -10.70
CA ILE A 455 -11.99 2.69 -11.42
C ILE A 455 -12.04 3.88 -10.49
N GLU A 456 -10.93 4.15 -9.81
CA GLU A 456 -10.70 5.45 -9.19
C GLU A 456 -10.46 6.51 -10.28
N THR A 457 -11.44 7.40 -10.47
CA THR A 457 -11.43 8.37 -11.57
C THR A 457 -10.24 9.32 -11.47
N GLY A 458 -9.86 9.70 -10.25
CA GLY A 458 -8.71 10.55 -10.01
C GLY A 458 -7.39 9.94 -10.50
N SER A 459 -7.19 8.64 -10.30
CA SER A 459 -6.01 7.91 -10.76
C SER A 459 -6.04 7.69 -12.27
N ASN A 460 -7.18 7.32 -12.82
CA ASN A 460 -7.34 7.11 -14.28
C ASN A 460 -7.04 8.40 -15.07
N ILE A 461 -7.47 9.56 -14.58
CA ILE A 461 -7.08 10.87 -15.16
C ILE A 461 -5.55 11.02 -15.19
N SER A 462 -4.87 10.70 -14.08
CA SER A 462 -3.41 10.81 -13.98
C SER A 462 -2.69 9.81 -14.89
N VAL A 463 -3.18 8.56 -14.99
CA VAL A 463 -2.64 7.54 -15.90
C VAL A 463 -2.71 8.01 -17.35
N VAL A 464 -3.89 8.44 -17.82
CA VAL A 464 -4.06 8.92 -19.20
C VAL A 464 -3.20 10.15 -19.48
N GLN A 465 -3.12 11.09 -18.53
CA GLN A 465 -2.27 12.27 -18.67
C GLN A 465 -0.79 11.90 -18.77
N ASN A 466 -0.31 10.92 -18.00
CA ASN A 466 1.06 10.41 -18.10
C ASN A 466 1.34 9.71 -19.44
N PHE A 467 0.37 8.98 -20.00
CA PHE A 467 0.51 8.41 -21.34
C PHE A 467 0.60 9.49 -22.43
N VAL A 468 -0.22 10.54 -22.34
CA VAL A 468 -0.14 11.69 -23.26
C VAL A 468 1.22 12.37 -23.15
N GLN A 469 1.71 12.61 -21.93
CA GLN A 469 3.03 13.21 -21.73
C GLN A 469 4.15 12.33 -22.33
N THR A 470 4.07 11.01 -22.11
CA THR A 470 5.00 10.04 -22.70
C THR A 470 4.99 10.09 -24.23
N TRP A 471 3.79 10.14 -24.82
CA TRP A 471 3.62 10.30 -26.26
C TRP A 471 4.21 11.62 -26.76
N GLU A 472 3.91 12.75 -26.13
CA GLU A 472 4.39 14.05 -26.58
C GLU A 472 5.93 14.20 -26.42
N TYR A 473 6.52 13.59 -25.41
CA TYR A 473 7.95 13.69 -25.12
C TYR A 473 8.80 12.75 -25.98
N PHE A 474 8.36 11.49 -26.08
CA PHE A 474 9.21 10.42 -26.61
C PHE A 474 8.65 9.79 -27.89
N LYS A 475 7.35 9.94 -28.15
CA LYS A 475 6.63 9.30 -29.27
C LYS A 475 7.05 7.83 -29.46
N PRO A 476 6.94 6.98 -28.44
CA PRO A 476 7.39 5.60 -28.56
C PRO A 476 6.60 4.90 -29.67
N GLN A 477 7.29 4.13 -30.50
CA GLN A 477 6.72 3.39 -31.64
C GLN A 477 6.56 1.90 -31.33
N ARG A 478 6.57 1.55 -30.03
CA ARG A 478 6.40 0.17 -29.59
C ARG A 478 4.97 -0.28 -29.87
N ASP A 479 4.84 -1.47 -30.44
CA ASP A 479 3.60 -2.12 -30.85
C ASP A 479 3.79 -3.61 -30.60
N GLN A 480 3.26 -4.11 -29.49
CA GLN A 480 3.33 -5.51 -29.07
C GLN A 480 1.95 -6.06 -28.67
N THR A 481 0.88 -5.26 -28.75
CA THR A 481 -0.45 -5.64 -28.25
C THR A 481 -1.52 -5.35 -29.29
N PHE A 482 -2.39 -6.33 -29.55
CA PHE A 482 -3.56 -6.15 -30.40
C PHE A 482 -4.71 -5.72 -29.51
N ILE A 483 -5.32 -4.56 -29.81
CA ILE A 483 -6.43 -4.02 -29.03
C ILE A 483 -7.61 -3.73 -29.95
N ASP A 484 -8.76 -4.35 -29.68
CA ASP A 484 -10.02 -4.08 -30.38
C ASP A 484 -11.08 -3.60 -29.39
N GLN A 485 -11.26 -2.28 -29.29
CA GLN A 485 -12.25 -1.64 -28.42
C GLN A 485 -13.69 -2.09 -28.72
N LYS A 486 -13.99 -2.43 -29.97
CA LYS A 486 -15.34 -2.82 -30.39
C LYS A 486 -15.65 -4.26 -30.01
N GLN A 487 -14.67 -5.15 -30.19
CA GLN A 487 -14.77 -6.55 -29.76
C GLN A 487 -14.47 -6.73 -28.28
N ARG A 488 -14.02 -5.68 -27.58
CA ARG A 488 -13.58 -5.73 -26.18
C ARG A 488 -12.53 -6.80 -25.96
N TYR A 489 -11.53 -6.86 -26.84
CA TYR A 489 -10.54 -7.92 -26.85
C TYR A 489 -9.13 -7.37 -26.91
N VAL A 490 -8.25 -7.96 -26.11
CA VAL A 490 -6.82 -7.68 -26.06
C VAL A 490 -6.07 -9.00 -26.22
N ASP A 491 -5.07 -9.01 -27.09
CA ASP A 491 -4.17 -10.16 -27.30
C ASP A 491 -2.72 -9.70 -27.18
N LEU A 492 -2.07 -10.10 -26.11
CA LEU A 492 -0.68 -9.77 -25.82
C LEU A 492 0.25 -10.48 -26.82
N HIS A 493 1.40 -9.88 -27.09
CA HIS A 493 2.42 -10.37 -28.03
C HIS A 493 1.98 -10.39 -29.50
N ARG A 494 0.94 -9.64 -29.84
CA ARG A 494 0.38 -9.57 -31.20
C ARG A 494 0.36 -8.13 -31.69
N PRO A 495 1.35 -7.68 -32.47
CA PRO A 495 1.33 -6.33 -33.00
C PRO A 495 0.20 -6.13 -34.01
N ASP A 496 -0.33 -4.90 -34.10
CA ASP A 496 -1.42 -4.52 -35.00
C ASP A 496 -1.09 -3.35 -35.94
N GLY A 497 0.13 -2.81 -35.84
CA GLY A 497 0.63 -1.70 -36.64
C GLY A 497 0.40 -0.33 -36.01
N ILE A 498 -0.20 -0.25 -34.82
CA ILE A 498 -0.49 0.98 -34.10
C ILE A 498 0.38 1.04 -32.84
N PRO A 499 1.09 2.16 -32.57
CA PRO A 499 1.82 2.30 -31.31
C PRO A 499 0.91 2.07 -30.09
N ASP A 500 1.27 1.13 -29.22
CA ASP A 500 0.46 0.69 -28.08
C ASP A 500 0.03 1.88 -27.21
N ILE A 501 0.92 2.87 -27.03
CA ILE A 501 0.66 4.06 -26.21
C ILE A 501 -0.54 4.87 -26.70
N LEU A 502 -0.79 4.94 -28.02
CA LEU A 502 -1.96 5.64 -28.57
C LEU A 502 -3.25 4.88 -28.24
N GLN A 503 -3.18 3.55 -28.29
CA GLN A 503 -4.30 2.67 -27.95
C GLN A 503 -4.61 2.73 -26.44
N PHE A 504 -3.59 2.85 -25.58
CA PHE A 504 -3.76 3.07 -24.14
C PHE A 504 -4.40 4.42 -23.82
N ILE A 505 -3.99 5.48 -24.52
CA ILE A 505 -4.63 6.81 -24.41
C ILE A 505 -6.09 6.72 -24.83
N GLU A 506 -6.40 6.07 -25.97
CA GLU A 506 -7.78 5.87 -26.41
C GLU A 506 -8.60 5.13 -25.33
N HIS A 507 -8.10 3.99 -24.85
CA HIS A 507 -8.82 3.14 -23.90
C HIS A 507 -9.21 3.87 -22.61
N GLY A 508 -8.27 4.58 -21.97
CA GLY A 508 -8.57 5.35 -20.77
C GLY A 508 -9.48 6.56 -21.05
N THR A 509 -9.34 7.18 -22.21
CA THR A 509 -10.14 8.36 -22.60
C THR A 509 -11.59 8.00 -22.89
N LEU A 510 -11.86 6.82 -23.48
CA LEU A 510 -13.22 6.35 -23.73
C LEU A 510 -14.05 6.35 -22.44
N GLN A 511 -13.49 5.84 -21.34
CA GLN A 511 -14.17 5.76 -20.06
C GLN A 511 -14.43 7.15 -19.46
N LEU A 512 -13.40 8.00 -19.45
CA LEU A 512 -13.50 9.33 -18.86
C LEU A 512 -14.46 10.22 -19.65
N VAL A 513 -14.45 10.15 -20.98
CA VAL A 513 -15.44 10.85 -21.83
C VAL A 513 -16.84 10.30 -21.59
N ALA A 514 -17.00 8.98 -21.46
CA ALA A 514 -18.29 8.37 -21.14
C ALA A 514 -18.87 8.92 -19.82
N GLN A 515 -18.05 9.03 -18.77
CA GLN A 515 -18.47 9.68 -17.52
C GLN A 515 -18.92 11.13 -17.78
N ALA A 516 -18.06 11.96 -18.39
CA ALA A 516 -18.36 13.37 -18.62
C ALA A 516 -19.66 13.58 -19.41
N GLU A 517 -19.95 12.74 -20.41
CA GLU A 517 -21.13 12.87 -21.27
C GLU A 517 -22.40 12.26 -20.67
N ILE A 518 -22.31 11.11 -20.00
CA ILE A 518 -23.47 10.37 -19.48
C ILE A 518 -23.89 10.87 -18.10
N ILE A 519 -22.91 11.05 -17.20
CA ILE A 519 -23.11 11.55 -15.83
C ILE A 519 -23.27 13.07 -15.87
N GLY A 520 -22.52 13.74 -16.75
CA GLY A 520 -22.48 15.20 -16.90
C GLY A 520 -21.24 15.84 -16.25
N HIS A 521 -20.56 15.11 -15.37
CA HIS A 521 -19.34 15.49 -14.66
C HIS A 521 -18.59 14.21 -14.26
N MET A 522 -17.43 14.34 -13.62
CA MET A 522 -16.64 13.18 -13.24
C MET A 522 -17.23 12.48 -12.00
N ALA A 523 -17.40 11.16 -12.05
CA ALA A 523 -17.63 10.37 -10.85
C ALA A 523 -16.37 10.38 -9.96
N GLN A 524 -16.53 10.15 -8.66
CA GLN A 524 -15.41 9.93 -7.75
C GLN A 524 -14.72 8.60 -8.08
N THR A 525 -15.50 7.52 -8.07
CA THR A 525 -15.06 6.17 -8.42
C THR A 525 -16.20 5.40 -9.09
N LEU A 526 -15.85 4.34 -9.81
CA LEU A 526 -16.76 3.25 -10.17
C LEU A 526 -16.29 1.97 -9.47
N SER A 527 -16.95 1.57 -8.38
CA SER A 527 -16.42 0.58 -7.43
C SER A 527 -17.45 -0.45 -6.98
N ASN A 528 -16.96 -1.49 -6.30
CA ASN A 528 -17.75 -2.63 -5.85
C ASN A 528 -18.86 -2.20 -4.88
N SER A 529 -20.06 -2.77 -5.03
CA SER A 529 -21.17 -2.53 -4.10
C SER A 529 -21.11 -3.45 -2.87
N VAL A 530 -20.42 -4.58 -2.97
CA VAL A 530 -20.29 -5.63 -1.96
C VAL A 530 -18.84 -5.80 -1.56
N LEU A 531 -18.57 -5.89 -0.26
CA LEU A 531 -17.20 -5.98 0.25
C LEU A 531 -16.52 -7.33 -0.07
N ASP A 532 -17.27 -8.43 -0.11
CA ASP A 532 -16.75 -9.73 -0.53
C ASP A 532 -16.07 -9.69 -1.91
N ASN A 533 -16.66 -8.93 -2.82
CA ASN A 533 -16.16 -8.75 -4.18
C ASN A 533 -14.88 -7.91 -4.25
N TYR A 534 -14.70 -6.99 -3.30
CA TYR A 534 -13.61 -6.02 -3.32
C TYR A 534 -12.24 -6.65 -3.07
N HIS A 535 -12.17 -7.68 -2.22
CA HIS A 535 -10.91 -8.36 -1.91
C HIS A 535 -10.60 -9.56 -2.84
N HIS A 536 -11.40 -9.74 -3.89
CA HIS A 536 -11.22 -10.79 -4.90
C HIS A 536 -9.84 -10.70 -5.56
N LEU A 537 -9.25 -11.86 -5.83
CA LEU A 537 -8.01 -11.99 -6.60
C LEU A 537 -8.21 -13.01 -7.72
N GLY A 538 -7.78 -12.66 -8.94
CA GLY A 538 -7.84 -13.56 -10.09
C GLY A 538 -8.56 -12.93 -11.28
N ASP A 539 -9.45 -13.70 -11.91
CA ASP A 539 -10.23 -13.23 -13.06
C ASP A 539 -11.23 -12.15 -12.64
N ALA A 540 -11.02 -10.92 -13.09
CA ALA A 540 -11.90 -9.80 -12.79
C ALA A 540 -13.34 -10.02 -13.29
N ALA A 541 -13.51 -10.83 -14.35
CA ALA A 541 -14.83 -11.11 -14.92
C ALA A 541 -15.68 -12.05 -14.05
N SER A 542 -15.10 -12.66 -13.01
CA SER A 542 -15.84 -13.51 -12.07
C SER A 542 -16.22 -12.81 -10.77
N ILE A 543 -15.95 -11.51 -10.64
CA ILE A 543 -16.29 -10.71 -9.46
C ILE A 543 -17.80 -10.59 -9.32
N THR A 544 -18.48 -10.32 -10.44
CA THR A 544 -19.94 -10.30 -10.53
C THR A 544 -20.40 -11.48 -11.38
N ASP A 545 -21.70 -11.79 -11.33
CA ASP A 545 -22.28 -12.80 -12.21
C ASP A 545 -22.45 -12.34 -13.68
N GLY A 546 -22.11 -11.07 -13.98
CA GLY A 546 -22.20 -10.47 -15.29
C GLY A 546 -23.64 -10.15 -15.75
N LEU A 547 -24.63 -10.25 -14.87
CA LEU A 547 -26.05 -10.04 -15.14
C LEU A 547 -26.59 -8.88 -14.30
N PRO A 548 -27.35 -7.94 -14.90
CA PRO A 548 -27.98 -6.87 -14.12
C PRO A 548 -28.89 -7.40 -13.01
N TYR A 549 -28.80 -6.81 -11.82
CA TYR A 549 -29.66 -7.12 -10.69
C TYR A 549 -31.15 -6.85 -10.99
N ASN A 550 -31.99 -7.83 -10.67
CA ASN A 550 -33.44 -7.79 -10.80
C ASN A 550 -34.10 -8.06 -9.44
N PRO A 551 -34.70 -7.02 -8.81
CA PRO A 551 -35.31 -7.16 -7.48
C PRO A 551 -36.57 -8.03 -7.44
N ASN A 552 -37.08 -8.49 -8.58
CA ASN A 552 -38.24 -9.39 -8.63
C ASN A 552 -37.84 -10.87 -8.53
N LEU A 553 -36.54 -11.17 -8.57
CA LEU A 553 -35.99 -12.52 -8.44
C LEU A 553 -35.56 -12.80 -7.00
N GLY A 554 -35.60 -14.06 -6.59
CA GLY A 554 -35.01 -14.50 -5.33
C GLY A 554 -33.47 -14.42 -5.35
N PRO A 555 -32.80 -14.46 -4.18
CA PRO A 555 -31.34 -14.53 -4.12
C PRO A 555 -30.79 -15.67 -4.97
N TYR A 556 -29.78 -15.38 -5.79
CA TYR A 556 -29.11 -16.32 -6.72
C TYR A 556 -30.02 -16.91 -7.81
N GLU A 557 -31.26 -16.44 -7.97
CA GLU A 557 -32.13 -16.83 -9.08
C GLU A 557 -31.72 -16.09 -10.35
N VAL A 558 -31.64 -16.80 -11.47
CA VAL A 558 -31.42 -16.21 -12.80
C VAL A 558 -32.74 -16.18 -13.55
N ALA A 559 -33.06 -15.05 -14.19
CA ALA A 559 -34.26 -14.93 -15.02
C ALA A 559 -34.32 -16.03 -16.09
N SER A 560 -35.53 -16.43 -16.48
CA SER A 560 -35.72 -17.48 -17.48
C SER A 560 -35.16 -17.16 -18.88
N ASP A 561 -34.94 -15.88 -19.18
CA ASP A 561 -34.28 -15.41 -20.41
C ASP A 561 -32.74 -15.30 -20.29
N GLY A 562 -32.19 -15.51 -19.10
CA GLY A 562 -30.76 -15.42 -18.81
C GLY A 562 -30.19 -14.01 -18.87
N ARG A 563 -31.02 -12.95 -18.73
CA ARG A 563 -30.58 -11.55 -18.90
C ARG A 563 -30.47 -10.74 -17.61
N SER A 564 -30.84 -11.31 -16.47
CA SER A 564 -30.77 -10.68 -15.16
C SER A 564 -30.72 -11.74 -14.06
N SER A 565 -30.25 -11.38 -12.88
CA SER A 565 -30.23 -12.26 -11.71
C SER A 565 -30.74 -11.54 -10.46
N GLY A 566 -31.05 -12.29 -9.42
CA GLY A 566 -31.35 -11.75 -8.09
C GLY A 566 -30.10 -11.50 -7.23
N VAL A 567 -28.90 -11.64 -7.80
CA VAL A 567 -27.63 -11.34 -7.11
C VAL A 567 -27.43 -9.82 -7.08
N LYS A 568 -27.03 -9.29 -5.93
CA LYS A 568 -26.88 -7.84 -5.70
C LYS A 568 -25.40 -7.44 -5.73
N ASP A 569 -24.71 -7.79 -6.79
CA ASP A 569 -23.27 -7.62 -6.97
C ASP A 569 -22.91 -6.56 -8.02
N ASP A 570 -23.89 -6.00 -8.75
CA ASP A 570 -23.68 -4.90 -9.70
C ASP A 570 -22.81 -3.79 -9.08
N MET A 571 -21.82 -3.34 -9.85
CA MET A 571 -20.92 -2.25 -9.47
C MET A 571 -21.68 -0.92 -9.29
N TRP A 572 -21.14 -0.01 -8.48
CA TRP A 572 -21.71 1.31 -8.23
C TRP A 572 -20.87 2.45 -8.80
N ALA A 573 -21.54 3.47 -9.32
CA ALA A 573 -20.95 4.76 -9.66
C ALA A 573 -21.20 5.77 -8.55
N PHE A 574 -20.13 6.32 -7.96
CA PHE A 574 -20.20 7.36 -6.93
C PHE A 574 -20.10 8.73 -7.59
N THR A 575 -21.22 9.42 -7.73
CA THR A 575 -21.36 10.56 -8.65
C THR A 575 -21.47 11.90 -7.95
N THR A 576 -21.18 11.99 -6.65
CA THR A 576 -21.17 13.29 -5.96
C THR A 576 -20.15 14.22 -6.61
N ARG A 577 -20.62 15.35 -7.16
CA ARG A 577 -19.81 16.19 -8.04
C ARG A 577 -18.68 16.87 -7.28
N ASN A 578 -17.45 16.65 -7.75
CA ASN A 578 -16.27 17.36 -7.26
C ASN A 578 -15.73 18.30 -8.36
N PRO A 579 -15.93 19.63 -8.25
CA PRO A 579 -15.46 20.56 -9.26
C PRO A 579 -13.93 20.58 -9.42
N GLY A 580 -13.17 20.20 -8.38
CA GLY A 580 -11.72 20.04 -8.51
C GLY A 580 -11.33 18.86 -9.41
N LEU A 581 -12.10 17.76 -9.35
CA LEU A 581 -11.90 16.60 -10.21
C LEU A 581 -12.28 16.91 -11.67
N ASP A 582 -13.37 17.66 -11.88
CA ASP A 582 -13.77 18.15 -13.21
C ASP A 582 -12.66 18.97 -13.87
N ILE A 583 -11.97 19.84 -13.12
CA ILE A 583 -10.85 20.63 -13.66
C ILE A 583 -9.63 19.75 -13.98
N ARG A 584 -9.33 18.75 -13.15
CA ARG A 584 -8.27 17.75 -13.45
C ARG A 584 -8.60 17.00 -14.75
N ALA A 585 -9.83 16.53 -14.90
CA ALA A 585 -10.28 15.88 -16.13
C ALA A 585 -10.21 16.83 -17.33
N ALA A 586 -10.60 18.09 -17.16
CA ALA A 586 -10.49 19.09 -18.23
C ALA A 586 -9.04 19.26 -18.72
N THR A 587 -8.07 19.23 -17.81
CA THR A 587 -6.63 19.30 -18.13
C THR A 587 -6.24 18.12 -19.01
N MET A 588 -6.54 16.91 -18.55
CA MET A 588 -6.24 15.68 -19.29
C MET A 588 -6.93 15.66 -20.65
N PHE A 589 -8.23 16.00 -20.73
CA PHE A 589 -8.96 16.00 -22.00
C PHE A 589 -8.39 16.98 -23.04
N ALA A 590 -7.93 18.16 -22.60
CA ALA A 590 -7.26 19.09 -23.50
C ALA A 590 -5.97 18.47 -24.07
N ALA A 591 -5.14 17.86 -23.23
CA ALA A 591 -3.92 17.18 -23.65
C ALA A 591 -4.21 16.01 -24.59
N THR A 592 -5.14 15.13 -24.20
CA THR A 592 -5.53 13.95 -24.99
C THR A 592 -6.10 14.30 -26.35
N SER A 593 -6.87 15.39 -26.46
CA SER A 593 -7.39 15.83 -27.77
C SER A 593 -6.28 16.06 -28.81
N ARG A 594 -5.08 16.45 -28.38
CA ARG A 594 -3.93 16.59 -29.29
C ARG A 594 -3.31 15.25 -29.62
N ALA A 595 -3.14 14.38 -28.62
CA ALA A 595 -2.51 13.08 -28.79
C ALA A 595 -3.31 12.16 -29.71
N LEU A 596 -4.66 12.19 -29.61
CA LEU A 596 -5.55 11.35 -30.41
C LEU A 596 -5.82 11.88 -31.81
N LYS A 597 -5.47 13.14 -32.12
CA LYS A 597 -5.73 13.73 -33.43
C LYS A 597 -4.97 12.97 -34.53
N GLY A 598 -5.69 12.59 -35.60
CA GLY A 598 -5.18 11.78 -36.70
C GLY A 598 -5.14 10.27 -36.41
N TYR A 599 -5.43 9.85 -35.17
CA TYR A 599 -5.61 8.45 -34.78
C TYR A 599 -7.10 8.14 -34.53
N ASN A 600 -7.73 8.89 -33.63
CA ASN A 600 -9.17 8.86 -33.36
C ASN A 600 -9.73 10.29 -33.26
N ASP A 601 -10.09 10.86 -34.42
CA ASP A 601 -10.54 12.25 -34.53
C ASP A 601 -11.87 12.54 -33.81
N ASP A 602 -12.78 11.55 -33.75
CA ASP A 602 -14.05 11.68 -33.02
C ASP A 602 -13.82 11.82 -31.52
N LEU A 603 -13.06 10.89 -30.93
CA LEU A 603 -12.76 10.92 -29.51
C LEU A 603 -11.94 12.15 -29.13
N SER A 604 -11.00 12.56 -29.99
CA SER A 604 -10.25 13.81 -29.88
C SER A 604 -11.19 15.03 -29.79
N ALA A 605 -12.17 15.15 -30.70
CA ALA A 605 -13.09 16.28 -30.73
C ALA A 605 -14.01 16.30 -29.49
N ARG A 606 -14.52 15.14 -29.08
CA ARG A 606 -15.34 14.98 -27.88
C ARG A 606 -14.57 15.34 -26.61
N ALA A 607 -13.32 14.86 -26.47
CA ALA A 607 -12.46 15.21 -25.35
C ALA A 607 -12.26 16.74 -25.26
N LEU A 608 -11.91 17.42 -26.37
CA LEU A 608 -11.75 18.87 -26.36
C LEU A 608 -13.03 19.62 -25.98
N GLN A 609 -14.19 19.14 -26.45
CA GLN A 609 -15.49 19.69 -26.06
C GLN A 609 -15.72 19.56 -24.54
N GLN A 610 -15.48 18.37 -23.98
CA GLN A 610 -15.65 18.14 -22.54
C GLN A 610 -14.66 18.96 -21.72
N SER A 611 -13.41 19.11 -22.17
CA SER A 611 -12.42 19.96 -21.50
C SER A 611 -12.91 21.39 -21.30
N LYS A 612 -13.37 22.04 -22.38
CA LYS A 612 -13.88 23.42 -22.33
C LYS A 612 -15.11 23.54 -21.43
N ARG A 613 -16.02 22.55 -21.51
CA ARG A 613 -17.26 22.54 -20.72
C ARG A 613 -16.98 22.37 -19.23
N LEU A 614 -16.22 21.34 -18.85
CA LEU A 614 -15.93 21.02 -17.46
C LEU A 614 -15.15 22.14 -16.77
N LEU A 615 -14.14 22.74 -17.44
CA LEU A 615 -13.44 23.91 -16.89
C LEU A 615 -14.41 25.06 -16.60
N LYS A 616 -15.29 25.38 -17.55
CA LYS A 616 -16.26 26.47 -17.40
C LYS A 616 -17.22 26.20 -16.23
N GLU A 617 -17.90 25.05 -16.24
CA GLU A 617 -18.89 24.71 -15.22
C GLU A 617 -18.26 24.62 -13.82
N ALA A 618 -17.09 23.98 -13.69
CA ALA A 618 -16.40 23.87 -12.40
C ALA A 618 -15.97 25.24 -11.87
N THR A 619 -15.49 26.14 -12.74
CA THR A 619 -15.15 27.52 -12.36
C THR A 619 -16.37 28.28 -11.86
N GLU A 620 -17.52 28.15 -12.54
CA GLU A 620 -18.79 28.76 -12.11
C GLU A 620 -19.27 28.20 -10.76
N ILE A 621 -19.14 26.90 -10.52
CA ILE A 621 -19.47 26.27 -9.24
C ILE A 621 -18.56 26.82 -8.13
N LEU A 622 -17.24 26.83 -8.33
CA LEU A 622 -16.27 27.28 -7.34
C LEU A 622 -16.45 28.77 -6.99
N ALA A 623 -16.75 29.61 -7.98
CA ALA A 623 -17.01 31.04 -7.77
C ALA A 623 -18.23 31.31 -6.89
N ASN A 624 -19.19 30.38 -6.85
CA ASN A 624 -20.41 30.48 -6.05
C ASN A 624 -20.28 29.86 -4.64
N LEU A 625 -19.12 29.28 -4.30
CA LEU A 625 -18.88 28.74 -2.95
C LEU A 625 -18.55 29.86 -1.95
N PRO A 626 -19.05 29.78 -0.70
CA PRO A 626 -18.71 30.75 0.33
C PRO A 626 -17.20 30.73 0.63
N GLN A 627 -16.58 31.91 0.77
CA GLN A 627 -15.13 32.08 1.02
C GLN A 627 -14.59 31.21 2.17
N SER A 628 -15.37 30.93 3.21
CA SER A 628 -14.95 30.11 4.36
C SER A 628 -14.75 28.61 4.05
N ARG A 629 -15.20 28.11 2.89
CA ARG A 629 -15.00 26.73 2.44
C ARG A 629 -13.80 26.55 1.51
N THR A 630 -13.03 27.61 1.24
CA THR A 630 -11.77 27.52 0.50
C THR A 630 -10.63 27.02 1.40
N GLY A 631 -10.81 25.84 2.00
CA GLY A 631 -9.82 25.17 2.84
C GLY A 631 -8.97 24.17 2.04
N TRP A 632 -7.64 24.26 2.22
CA TRP A 632 -6.62 23.23 1.94
C TRP A 632 -6.83 22.39 0.67
N GLY A 633 -6.55 23.00 -0.49
CA GLY A 633 -6.52 22.32 -1.80
C GLY A 633 -6.94 23.21 -2.98
N GLY A 634 -7.68 24.30 -2.71
CA GLY A 634 -8.23 25.22 -3.71
C GLY A 634 -7.26 26.26 -4.28
N GLY A 635 -6.02 25.89 -4.60
CA GLY A 635 -4.98 26.84 -5.00
C GLY A 635 -4.08 26.34 -6.12
N SER A 636 -4.63 26.04 -7.30
CA SER A 636 -3.98 26.00 -8.63
C SER A 636 -4.71 25.12 -9.67
N ALA A 637 -5.94 24.64 -9.38
CA ALA A 637 -6.60 23.63 -10.21
C ALA A 637 -6.66 23.99 -11.70
N ASP A 638 -6.81 25.26 -12.06
CA ASP A 638 -6.96 25.71 -13.44
C ASP A 638 -5.64 26.14 -14.14
N VAL A 639 -4.49 26.17 -13.46
CA VAL A 639 -3.22 26.58 -14.09
C VAL A 639 -2.86 25.62 -15.23
N ALA A 640 -2.80 24.31 -14.93
CA ALA A 640 -2.48 23.30 -15.93
C ALA A 640 -3.56 23.23 -17.03
N THR A 641 -4.85 23.31 -16.66
CA THR A 641 -5.95 23.27 -17.63
C THR A 641 -5.86 24.38 -18.66
N ASN A 642 -5.59 25.62 -18.23
CA ASN A 642 -5.45 26.75 -19.14
C ASN A 642 -4.22 26.61 -20.04
N LEU A 643 -3.10 26.07 -19.53
CA LEU A 643 -1.95 25.77 -20.38
C LEU A 643 -2.32 24.73 -21.46
N GLU A 644 -2.91 23.60 -21.07
CA GLU A 644 -3.25 22.54 -22.00
C GLU A 644 -4.29 22.99 -23.04
N LEU A 645 -5.31 23.74 -22.63
CA LEU A 645 -6.27 24.33 -23.57
C LEU A 645 -5.63 25.34 -24.51
N TYR A 646 -4.67 26.15 -24.04
CA TYR A 646 -3.92 27.04 -24.91
C TYR A 646 -3.12 26.25 -25.95
N ILE A 647 -2.40 25.20 -25.55
CA ILE A 647 -1.62 24.36 -26.47
C ILE A 647 -2.55 23.68 -27.49
N SER A 648 -3.73 23.23 -27.08
CA SER A 648 -4.69 22.53 -27.96
C SER A 648 -5.47 23.45 -28.90
N THR A 649 -5.68 24.72 -28.53
CA THR A 649 -6.61 25.62 -29.25
C THR A 649 -5.95 26.87 -29.84
N GLY A 650 -4.84 27.33 -29.26
CA GLY A 650 -4.22 28.63 -29.55
C GLY A 650 -5.03 29.85 -29.07
N GLU A 651 -6.12 29.66 -28.33
CA GLU A 651 -6.98 30.78 -27.92
C GLU A 651 -6.32 31.65 -26.84
N LYS A 652 -6.27 32.96 -27.08
CA LYS A 652 -5.56 33.93 -26.23
C LYS A 652 -6.06 33.95 -24.77
N GLN A 653 -7.36 33.74 -24.55
CA GLN A 653 -7.95 33.76 -23.21
C GLN A 653 -7.29 32.77 -22.25
N TYR A 654 -6.89 31.59 -22.74
CA TYR A 654 -6.31 30.56 -21.91
C TYR A 654 -4.86 30.87 -21.51
N VAL A 655 -4.04 31.39 -22.42
CA VAL A 655 -2.66 31.81 -22.07
C VAL A 655 -2.64 33.03 -21.15
N ASP A 656 -3.56 33.98 -21.35
CA ASP A 656 -3.68 35.14 -20.48
C ASP A 656 -4.05 34.69 -19.05
N LYS A 657 -5.02 33.77 -18.92
CA LYS A 657 -5.43 33.22 -17.61
C LYS A 657 -4.37 32.32 -16.98
N PHE A 658 -3.70 31.47 -17.75
CA PHE A 658 -2.56 30.66 -17.29
C PHE A 658 -1.50 31.54 -16.64
N GLN A 659 -1.07 32.60 -17.32
CA GLN A 659 -0.05 33.51 -16.79
C GLN A 659 -0.51 34.27 -15.56
N GLU A 660 -1.78 34.67 -15.49
CA GLU A 660 -2.37 35.30 -14.29
C GLU A 660 -2.24 34.39 -13.05
N LEU A 661 -2.53 33.10 -13.22
CA LEU A 661 -2.61 32.13 -12.12
C LEU A 661 -1.26 31.49 -11.75
N LEU A 662 -0.35 31.39 -12.73
CA LEU A 662 0.92 30.68 -12.57
C LEU A 662 1.80 31.33 -11.50
N TRP A 663 2.00 32.65 -11.57
CA TRP A 663 2.98 33.33 -10.72
C TRP A 663 2.61 33.27 -9.23
N PRO A 664 1.36 33.59 -8.81
CA PRO A 664 0.95 33.40 -7.41
C PRO A 664 1.03 31.94 -6.95
N SER A 665 0.85 30.98 -7.86
CA SER A 665 0.97 29.55 -7.54
C SER A 665 2.41 29.14 -7.30
N LEU A 666 3.36 29.61 -8.11
CA LEU A 666 4.80 29.42 -7.88
C LEU A 666 5.29 30.12 -6.60
N ASP A 667 4.75 31.29 -6.27
CA ASP A 667 5.08 31.99 -5.01
C ASP A 667 4.62 31.19 -3.78
N ARG A 668 3.46 30.53 -3.86
CA ARG A 668 2.94 29.67 -2.79
C ARG A 668 3.68 28.33 -2.69
N SER A 669 3.91 27.67 -3.81
CA SER A 669 4.53 26.34 -3.86
C SER A 669 5.29 26.15 -5.17
N VAL A 670 6.61 26.31 -5.12
CA VAL A 670 7.49 26.07 -6.27
C VAL A 670 7.43 24.59 -6.66
N SER A 671 7.73 23.67 -5.73
CA SER A 671 7.81 22.23 -6.02
C SER A 671 6.51 21.66 -6.60
N GLY A 672 5.36 22.13 -6.14
CA GLY A 672 4.06 21.67 -6.65
C GLY A 672 3.64 22.25 -8.01
N THR A 673 4.25 23.36 -8.46
CA THR A 673 3.80 24.10 -9.66
C THR A 673 4.86 24.10 -10.77
N ILE A 674 6.13 23.85 -10.44
CA ILE A 674 7.25 24.06 -11.36
C ILE A 674 7.16 23.22 -12.63
N LEU A 675 6.65 21.98 -12.55
CA LEU A 675 6.51 21.10 -13.71
C LEU A 675 5.61 21.71 -14.80
N THR A 676 4.43 22.22 -14.41
CA THR A 676 3.52 22.92 -15.31
C THR A 676 4.18 24.15 -15.94
N ALA A 677 4.97 24.89 -15.17
CA ALA A 677 5.71 26.05 -15.69
C ALA A 677 6.79 25.65 -16.72
N LEU A 678 7.46 24.52 -16.50
CA LEU A 678 8.46 23.98 -17.43
C LEU A 678 7.81 23.51 -18.73
N HIS A 679 6.63 22.88 -18.66
CA HIS A 679 5.86 22.46 -19.84
C HIS A 679 5.45 23.65 -20.72
N ALA A 680 5.31 24.85 -20.16
CA ALA A 680 4.99 26.05 -20.94
C ALA A 680 6.18 26.59 -21.75
N ILE A 681 7.44 26.25 -21.43
CA ILE A 681 8.65 26.83 -22.04
C ILE A 681 8.65 26.77 -23.59
N PRO A 682 8.23 25.67 -24.24
CA PRO A 682 8.18 25.61 -25.71
C PRO A 682 7.14 26.54 -26.34
N HIS A 683 6.15 27.01 -25.57
CA HIS A 683 4.99 27.76 -26.03
C HIS A 683 5.00 29.23 -25.62
N MET A 684 6.02 29.66 -24.87
CA MET A 684 6.14 31.02 -24.33
C MET A 684 7.36 31.76 -24.84
N ASP A 685 7.31 33.09 -24.75
CA ASP A 685 8.40 33.96 -25.19
C ASP A 685 9.59 34.01 -24.22
N VAL A 686 10.59 34.84 -24.55
CA VAL A 686 11.80 35.01 -23.73
C VAL A 686 11.48 35.64 -22.37
N SER A 687 10.50 36.55 -22.30
CA SER A 687 10.15 37.24 -21.06
C SER A 687 9.60 36.28 -20.01
N PHE A 688 8.82 35.28 -20.43
CA PHE A 688 8.37 34.21 -19.57
C PHE A 688 9.54 33.41 -18.98
N LYS A 689 10.53 33.04 -19.80
CA LYS A 689 11.70 32.26 -19.38
C LYS A 689 12.56 33.04 -18.38
N GLU A 690 12.75 34.34 -18.62
CA GLU A 690 13.45 35.24 -17.70
C GLU A 690 12.73 35.33 -16.35
N LYS A 691 11.40 35.47 -16.36
CA LYS A 691 10.59 35.52 -15.14
C LYS A 691 10.54 34.19 -14.39
N LEU A 692 10.61 33.05 -15.09
CA LEU A 692 10.61 31.71 -14.48
C LEU A 692 11.95 31.35 -13.81
N ARG A 693 13.07 31.91 -14.29
CA ARG A 693 14.43 31.53 -13.87
C ARG A 693 14.66 31.53 -12.35
N PRO A 694 14.20 32.52 -11.55
CA PRO A 694 14.38 32.49 -10.10
C PRO A 694 13.73 31.28 -9.41
N TYR A 695 12.56 30.84 -9.89
CA TYR A 695 11.87 29.67 -9.35
C TYR A 695 12.60 28.37 -9.68
N ILE A 696 13.21 28.27 -10.88
CA ILE A 696 14.05 27.11 -11.25
C ILE A 696 15.28 27.03 -10.34
N VAL A 697 15.92 28.16 -10.04
CA VAL A 697 17.07 28.20 -9.11
C VAL A 697 16.65 27.73 -7.72
N LYS A 698 15.52 28.26 -7.20
CA LYS A 698 14.97 27.83 -5.90
C LYS A 698 14.61 26.34 -5.88
N TYR A 699 14.04 25.81 -6.95
CA TYR A 699 13.73 24.37 -7.04
C TYR A 699 15.01 23.52 -7.08
N LYS A 700 16.04 23.96 -7.81
CA LYS A 700 17.35 23.29 -7.81
C LYS A 700 18.00 23.29 -6.43
N GLU A 701 17.91 24.39 -5.69
CA GLU A 701 18.40 24.47 -4.31
C GLU A 701 17.70 23.43 -3.43
N TYR A 702 16.37 23.35 -3.49
CA TYR A 702 15.59 22.31 -2.82
C TYR A 702 16.08 20.90 -3.16
N ILE A 703 16.24 20.56 -4.45
CA ILE A 703 16.74 19.23 -4.85
C ILE A 703 18.14 18.95 -4.30
N ASN A 704 19.05 19.93 -4.29
CA ASN A 704 20.40 19.75 -3.74
C ASN A 704 20.39 19.55 -2.22
N GLU A 705 19.37 20.06 -1.51
CA GLU A 705 19.25 19.89 -0.06
C GLU A 705 18.81 18.47 0.34
N LEU A 706 18.13 17.73 -0.54
CA LEU A 706 17.67 16.36 -0.28
C LEU A 706 18.81 15.40 0.06
N GLU A 707 20.01 15.63 -0.48
CA GLU A 707 21.24 14.89 -0.16
C GLU A 707 21.62 14.96 1.33
N LYS A 708 21.15 15.98 2.05
CA LYS A 708 21.33 16.12 3.51
C LYS A 708 20.18 15.48 4.29
N ASP A 709 18.99 15.43 3.70
CA ASP A 709 17.78 14.96 4.37
C ASP A 709 17.69 13.43 4.41
N ASN A 710 18.20 12.76 3.36
CA ASN A 710 18.24 11.30 3.31
C ASN A 710 19.44 10.78 2.48
N PRO A 711 19.88 9.53 2.73
CA PRO A 711 21.10 9.00 2.09
C PRO A 711 20.98 8.80 0.57
N TYR A 712 19.76 8.79 0.01
CA TYR A 712 19.52 8.58 -1.42
C TYR A 712 19.42 9.89 -2.21
N GLY A 713 19.27 11.04 -1.56
CA GLY A 713 19.22 12.36 -2.23
C GLY A 713 17.96 12.58 -3.06
N VAL A 714 16.86 11.88 -2.76
CA VAL A 714 15.58 11.96 -3.49
C VAL A 714 14.43 12.38 -2.58
N PRO A 715 13.33 12.94 -3.11
CA PRO A 715 12.13 13.16 -2.31
C PRO A 715 11.63 11.83 -1.74
N ILE A 716 11.18 11.81 -0.49
CA ILE A 716 10.60 10.62 0.13
C ILE A 716 9.25 10.95 0.77
N GLY A 717 8.25 10.10 0.53
CA GLY A 717 7.02 10.12 1.31
C GLY A 717 7.28 9.58 2.71
N LEU A 718 6.92 10.33 3.74
CA LEU A 718 6.98 9.88 5.15
C LEU A 718 5.62 9.34 5.66
N GLY A 719 4.61 9.33 4.79
CA GLY A 719 3.32 8.69 5.06
C GLY A 719 3.37 7.18 4.79
N ASN A 720 2.32 6.48 5.21
CA ASN A 720 2.25 5.02 5.13
C ASN A 720 2.00 4.46 3.72
N TRP A 721 1.59 5.29 2.75
CA TRP A 721 1.14 4.82 1.43
C TRP A 721 1.85 5.56 0.28
N ALA A 722 2.28 4.78 -0.72
CA ALA A 722 2.64 5.21 -2.08
C ALA A 722 3.78 6.24 -2.19
N GLY A 723 4.70 6.26 -1.21
CA GLY A 723 5.82 7.20 -1.17
C GLY A 723 6.73 7.18 -2.40
N SER A 724 6.79 6.07 -3.13
CA SER A 724 7.57 5.95 -4.38
C SER A 724 7.05 6.85 -5.51
N GLY A 725 5.76 7.20 -5.53
CA GLY A 725 5.21 8.08 -6.56
C GLY A 725 5.64 9.55 -6.43
N ALA A 726 6.33 9.91 -5.34
CA ALA A 726 6.85 11.26 -5.09
C ALA A 726 8.29 11.46 -5.59
N VAL A 727 8.98 10.38 -5.99
CA VAL A 727 10.32 10.38 -6.61
C VAL A 727 10.17 10.67 -8.10
#